data_AF-A0A7W8KPV7-F1
#
_entry.id   AF-A0A7W8KPV7-F1
#
_cell.length_a   1.000
_cell.length_b   1.000
_cell.length_c   1.000
_cell.angle_alpha   90.00
_cell.angle_beta   90.00
_cell.angle_gamma   90.00
#
_symmetry.space_group_name_H-M   'P 1'
#
loop_
_entity.id
_entity.type
_entity.pdbx_description
1 polymer ?
#
loop_
_entity_poly.entity_id
_entity_poly.type
_entity_poly.pdbx_seq_one_letter_code
_entity_poly.pdbx_strand_id
1 'polypeptide(L)'
;MQNLLHNLNEEQLAAVTLPAQSALILAGAGSGKTRVLTTRIAWLIQTGQVSPAGILAVTFTNKAAKEMTARLSAMLPINTRGMWIGTFHGLCNRLLRAHHKDAGLPQTFQILDSQDQLSAIKRLLKAMNVDDEKYPPRNLMYFINSAKDQGLRAQDVEAHDDYNRKFVELYELYDQQCQREGVVDFAELLLRTYELLVRNQPLREHYQARFRHILVDEFQDTNDLQYKWLKLMAGPHGAVFAVGDDDQSIYAFRGANVGNMSAFEREFRVENLIKLEQNYRSHGHILDTANELISNNSRRLGKNLRTDAGHGEQVRVYEASSDLQEAQWIIEQVKDLIAEGWGRSEIAILYRSNAQSRVLEHALFSSAIPYRVYGGQRFFERAEIKHAIAYLQLMDNLHNDSAFLRVVNFPTRGIGARAMESLQDAARQYNCSLYAAVPYVAGKAGSSLNAFVKLIEGARFETQHLPLPETVKVVLELSGLIAHYRNEKEGADRIENLEQLVSAATLFVSEEGYGLDAPAFLGPQAQATAGTAITTADGVEVIDADAPLVTIMSPLSAFLSHASLEAGDNQAQAGQDALQLMTVHSAKGLEFDAVFITGLEEGLFPHENSAKEEGGVEEERRLMYVAITRARKRLFMTFSQTRMLHGQTRYNMRSRFFDELPEDAIKWLSPKVQKNSWFAHPKSAWDDAPESGNNKIAQNFSRSDSGWRIGQNVAHAKFGEGVIVNIEGGGGATRAHINFGKFGMKLLDLSVAKLEKI
;
A
#
# COMPACT_ATOMS: atom_id res chain seq x y z
N MET A 1 -8.97 45.43 11.68
CA MET A 1 -9.68 44.13 11.78
C MET A 1 -9.90 43.63 10.37
N GLN A 2 -9.15 42.60 9.94
CA GLN A 2 -9.34 42.01 8.62
C GLN A 2 -10.74 41.41 8.54
N ASN A 3 -11.48 41.75 7.48
CA ASN A 3 -12.81 41.21 7.24
C ASN A 3 -12.65 39.72 6.87
N LEU A 4 -12.83 38.81 7.85
CA LEU A 4 -12.65 37.35 7.70
C LEU A 4 -13.41 36.76 6.50
N LEU A 5 -14.45 37.47 6.04
CA LEU A 5 -15.36 37.06 4.97
C LEU A 5 -14.91 37.50 3.56
N HIS A 6 -13.99 38.45 3.43
CA HIS A 6 -13.71 39.15 2.15
C HIS A 6 -13.16 38.24 1.03
N ASN A 7 -12.50 37.15 1.39
CA ASN A 7 -11.84 36.26 0.42
C ASN A 7 -12.58 34.92 0.26
N LEU A 8 -13.83 34.81 0.74
CA LEU A 8 -14.68 33.64 0.57
C LEU A 8 -15.54 33.82 -0.68
N ASN A 9 -15.78 32.74 -1.42
CA ASN A 9 -16.81 32.75 -2.47
C ASN A 9 -18.22 32.66 -1.86
N GLU A 10 -19.25 32.69 -2.70
CA GLU A 10 -20.65 32.69 -2.25
C GLU A 10 -21.00 31.44 -1.43
N GLU A 11 -20.57 30.24 -1.85
CA GLU A 11 -20.92 29.01 -1.14
C GLU A 11 -20.17 28.89 0.20
N GLN A 12 -18.90 29.29 0.24
CA GLN A 12 -18.10 29.34 1.48
C GLN A 12 -18.65 30.39 2.44
N LEU A 13 -19.05 31.57 1.94
CA LEU A 13 -19.67 32.61 2.74
C LEU A 13 -20.97 32.11 3.36
N ALA A 14 -21.86 31.52 2.54
CA ALA A 14 -23.10 30.92 3.00
C ALA A 14 -22.86 29.90 4.11
N ALA A 15 -21.87 29.00 3.95
CA ALA A 15 -21.50 28.01 4.96
C ALA A 15 -20.97 28.66 6.26
N VAL A 16 -20.10 29.66 6.16
CA VAL A 16 -19.49 30.34 7.31
C VAL A 16 -20.51 31.16 8.09
N THR A 17 -21.53 31.73 7.45
CA THR A 17 -22.52 32.61 8.09
C THR A 17 -23.81 31.93 8.50
N LEU A 18 -23.95 30.61 8.33
CA LEU A 18 -25.15 29.86 8.73
C LEU A 18 -25.58 30.17 10.18
N PRO A 19 -26.87 30.15 10.51
CA PRO A 19 -27.31 30.22 11.90
C PRO A 19 -26.87 28.99 12.70
N ALA A 20 -27.14 28.97 14.01
CA ALA A 20 -26.80 27.86 14.90
C ALA A 20 -27.70 26.63 14.67
N GLN A 21 -27.51 25.97 13.54
CA GLN A 21 -28.23 24.76 13.14
C GLN A 21 -27.26 23.70 12.60
N SER A 22 -27.69 22.45 12.59
CA SER A 22 -26.91 21.37 12.01
C SER A 22 -26.85 21.47 10.49
N ALA A 23 -25.66 21.36 9.94
CA ALA A 23 -25.40 21.56 8.51
C ALA A 23 -24.36 20.55 8.01
N LEU A 24 -24.59 20.05 6.79
CA LEU A 24 -23.65 19.19 6.08
C LEU A 24 -23.05 20.01 4.93
N ILE A 25 -21.75 20.23 4.99
CA ILE A 25 -20.99 20.90 3.95
C ILE A 25 -20.32 19.83 3.10
N LEU A 26 -20.90 19.58 1.94
CA LEU A 26 -20.39 18.62 0.97
C LEU A 26 -19.34 19.31 0.11
N ALA A 27 -18.08 19.07 0.43
CA ALA A 27 -16.99 19.86 -0.11
C ALA A 27 -16.02 18.96 -0.86
N GLY A 28 -15.90 19.17 -2.17
CA GLY A 28 -15.02 18.36 -3.00
C GLY A 28 -13.53 18.53 -2.69
N ALA A 29 -12.67 17.81 -3.40
CA ALA A 29 -11.22 18.00 -3.29
C ALA A 29 -10.87 19.46 -3.62
N GLY A 30 -9.93 20.06 -2.87
CA GLY A 30 -9.40 21.40 -3.18
C GLY A 30 -10.38 22.57 -3.03
N SER A 31 -11.59 22.38 -2.49
CA SER A 31 -12.61 23.44 -2.37
C SER A 31 -12.50 24.33 -1.12
N GLY A 32 -11.47 24.11 -0.30
CA GLY A 32 -11.23 24.90 0.91
C GLY A 32 -11.95 24.42 2.17
N LYS A 33 -12.24 23.10 2.30
CA LYS A 33 -12.82 22.46 3.50
C LYS A 33 -12.32 23.03 4.84
N THR A 34 -11.03 22.87 5.10
CA THR A 34 -10.40 23.31 6.35
C THR A 34 -10.46 24.84 6.53
N ARG A 35 -10.47 25.60 5.43
CA ARG A 35 -10.62 27.07 5.46
C ARG A 35 -12.03 27.46 5.90
N VAL A 36 -13.07 26.82 5.36
CA VAL A 36 -14.46 27.06 5.80
C VAL A 36 -14.62 26.72 7.27
N LEU A 37 -14.12 25.58 7.72
CA LEU A 37 -14.23 25.14 9.11
C LEU A 37 -13.51 26.11 10.07
N THR A 38 -12.26 26.48 9.78
CA THR A 38 -11.51 27.44 10.62
C THR A 38 -12.14 28.83 10.62
N THR A 39 -12.60 29.32 9.46
CA THR A 39 -13.24 30.64 9.36
C THR A 39 -14.60 30.65 10.08
N ARG A 40 -15.35 29.54 10.05
CA ARG A 40 -16.59 29.36 10.81
C ARG A 40 -16.34 29.47 12.32
N ILE A 41 -15.32 28.80 12.85
CA ILE A 41 -14.95 28.91 14.27
C ILE A 41 -14.61 30.36 14.62
N ALA A 42 -13.79 31.01 13.81
CA ALA A 42 -13.42 32.41 14.03
C ALA A 42 -14.62 33.36 13.98
N TRP A 43 -15.54 33.15 13.04
CA TRP A 43 -16.78 33.90 12.91
C TRP A 43 -17.68 33.76 14.14
N LEU A 44 -17.91 32.53 14.63
CA LEU A 44 -18.74 32.28 15.81
C LEU A 44 -18.19 32.96 17.07
N ILE A 45 -16.87 33.00 17.22
CA ILE A 45 -16.21 33.67 18.35
C ILE A 45 -16.27 35.19 18.20
N GLN A 46 -15.93 35.73 17.02
CA GLN A 46 -15.87 37.17 16.79
C GLN A 46 -17.25 37.84 16.86
N THR A 47 -18.30 37.14 16.43
CA THR A 47 -19.69 37.63 16.52
C THR A 47 -20.32 37.42 17.91
N GLY A 48 -19.59 36.82 18.86
CA GLY A 48 -20.06 36.60 20.22
C GLY A 48 -21.11 35.49 20.36
N GLN A 49 -21.32 34.66 19.34
CA GLN A 49 -22.27 33.54 19.39
C GLN A 49 -21.80 32.43 20.36
N VAL A 50 -20.49 32.27 20.50
CA VAL A 50 -19.90 31.27 21.39
C VAL A 50 -18.57 31.73 21.99
N SER A 51 -18.32 31.36 23.23
CA SER A 51 -17.00 31.53 23.83
C SER A 51 -16.03 30.46 23.31
N PRO A 52 -14.70 30.69 23.33
CA PRO A 52 -13.74 29.68 22.90
C PRO A 52 -13.88 28.33 23.65
N ALA A 53 -14.28 28.35 24.92
CA ALA A 53 -14.47 27.13 25.72
C ALA A 53 -15.69 26.29 25.31
N GLY A 54 -16.61 26.87 24.53
CA GLY A 54 -17.83 26.22 24.02
C GLY A 54 -17.71 25.65 22.60
N ILE A 55 -16.52 25.72 21.99
CA ILE A 55 -16.22 25.10 20.70
C ILE A 55 -15.68 23.67 20.91
N LEU A 56 -16.27 22.72 20.20
CA LEU A 56 -15.73 21.38 19.99
C LEU A 56 -15.42 21.20 18.50
N ALA A 57 -14.15 21.03 18.13
CA ALA A 57 -13.74 20.75 16.77
C ALA A 57 -13.01 19.40 16.70
N VAL A 58 -13.51 18.50 15.87
CA VAL A 58 -13.04 17.12 15.77
C VAL A 58 -12.49 16.86 14.37
N THR A 59 -11.36 16.17 14.30
CA THR A 59 -10.69 15.79 13.05
C THR A 59 -10.23 14.33 13.12
N PHE A 60 -9.90 13.72 11.98
CA PHE A 60 -9.40 12.34 11.97
C PHE A 60 -7.92 12.23 12.40
N THR A 61 -7.07 13.21 12.08
CA THR A 61 -5.62 13.13 12.30
C THR A 61 -5.07 14.22 13.24
N ASN A 62 -4.02 13.87 13.99
CA ASN A 62 -3.31 14.83 14.84
C ASN A 62 -2.68 15.98 14.03
N LYS A 63 -2.31 15.73 12.76
CA LYS A 63 -1.76 16.75 11.86
C LYS A 63 -2.83 17.80 11.54
N ALA A 64 -4.04 17.36 11.15
CA ALA A 64 -5.16 18.25 10.87
C ALA A 64 -5.55 19.09 12.08
N ALA A 65 -5.62 18.49 13.28
CA ALA A 65 -5.90 19.24 14.52
C ALA A 65 -4.85 20.33 14.82
N LYS A 66 -3.55 20.02 14.65
CA LYS A 66 -2.46 21.00 14.84
C LYS A 66 -2.53 22.13 13.81
N GLU A 67 -2.78 21.79 12.55
CA GLU A 67 -2.91 22.77 11.47
C GLU A 67 -4.11 23.70 11.69
N MET A 68 -5.27 23.14 12.06
CA MET A 68 -6.48 23.90 12.40
C MET A 68 -6.19 24.88 13.56
N THR A 69 -5.50 24.42 14.60
CA THR A 69 -5.12 25.24 15.76
C THR A 69 -4.15 26.37 15.36
N ALA A 70 -3.16 26.07 14.51
CA ALA A 70 -2.21 27.06 14.01
C ALA A 70 -2.91 28.15 13.18
N ARG A 71 -3.79 27.75 12.27
CA ARG A 71 -4.61 28.68 11.45
C ARG A 71 -5.48 29.58 12.33
N LEU A 72 -6.17 29.02 13.32
CA LEU A 72 -7.01 29.79 14.24
C LEU A 72 -6.21 30.77 15.09
N SER A 73 -5.03 30.37 15.55
CA SER A 73 -4.14 31.24 16.33
C SER A 73 -3.59 32.40 15.51
N ALA A 74 -3.46 32.23 14.18
CA ALA A 74 -3.10 33.32 13.27
C ALA A 74 -4.28 34.26 12.96
N MET A 75 -5.52 33.74 12.94
CA MET A 75 -6.74 34.52 12.65
C MET A 75 -7.26 35.31 13.84
N LEU A 76 -7.10 34.79 15.07
CA LEU A 76 -7.68 35.37 16.28
C LEU A 76 -6.59 35.69 17.31
N PRO A 77 -6.53 36.93 17.85
CA PRO A 77 -5.60 37.31 18.91
C PRO A 77 -6.10 36.83 20.28
N ILE A 78 -6.44 35.55 20.42
CA ILE A 78 -6.98 34.96 21.64
C ILE A 78 -6.19 33.71 22.04
N ASN A 79 -6.27 33.35 23.33
CA ASN A 79 -5.70 32.10 23.79
C ASN A 79 -6.57 30.92 23.34
N THR A 80 -6.06 30.14 22.38
CA THR A 80 -6.76 29.00 21.79
C THR A 80 -6.80 27.76 22.69
N ARG A 81 -6.08 27.74 23.83
CA ARG A 81 -6.01 26.59 24.76
C ARG A 81 -7.35 26.20 25.39
N GLY A 82 -8.30 27.14 25.47
CA GLY A 82 -9.64 26.87 26.00
C GLY A 82 -10.51 26.02 25.08
N MET A 83 -10.20 26.00 23.78
CA MET A 83 -10.96 25.24 22.77
C MET A 83 -10.67 23.74 22.85
N TRP A 84 -11.66 22.93 22.50
CA TRP A 84 -11.49 21.49 22.36
C TRP A 84 -11.30 21.16 20.89
N ILE A 85 -10.04 21.22 20.42
CA ILE A 85 -9.66 20.88 19.05
C ILE A 85 -8.77 19.64 19.11
N GLY A 86 -9.15 18.56 18.44
CA GLY A 86 -8.39 17.32 18.50
C GLY A 86 -8.93 16.21 17.61
N THR A 87 -8.41 15.00 17.83
CA THR A 87 -8.95 13.77 17.26
C THR A 87 -10.03 13.19 18.17
N PHE A 88 -10.91 12.33 17.63
CA PHE A 88 -11.90 11.60 18.44
C PHE A 88 -11.25 10.94 19.66
N HIS A 89 -10.20 10.14 19.44
CA HIS A 89 -9.43 9.47 20.49
C HIS A 89 -8.83 10.45 21.51
N GLY A 90 -8.23 11.56 21.03
CA GLY A 90 -7.62 12.56 21.91
C GLY A 90 -8.64 13.25 22.83
N LEU A 91 -9.82 13.56 22.28
CA LEU A 91 -10.91 14.21 23.02
C LEU A 91 -11.59 13.24 24.00
N CYS A 92 -11.82 11.99 23.59
CA CYS A 92 -12.31 10.92 24.45
C CYS A 92 -11.34 10.64 25.61
N ASN A 93 -10.04 10.52 25.34
CA ASN A 93 -9.02 10.38 26.39
C ASN A 93 -9.05 11.57 27.36
N ARG A 94 -9.15 12.81 26.87
CA ARG A 94 -9.28 14.00 27.72
C ARG A 94 -10.50 13.92 28.64
N LEU A 95 -11.64 13.48 28.11
CA LEU A 95 -12.89 13.32 28.87
C LEU A 95 -12.76 12.22 29.92
N LEU A 96 -12.26 11.04 29.54
CA LEU A 96 -12.04 9.92 30.46
C LEU A 96 -11.04 10.26 31.58
N ARG A 97 -9.98 11.02 31.29
CA ARG A 97 -9.04 11.49 32.32
C ARG A 97 -9.70 12.42 33.32
N ALA A 98 -10.57 13.32 32.87
CA ALA A 98 -11.29 14.25 33.72
C ALA A 98 -12.34 13.52 34.60
N HIS A 99 -12.96 12.48 34.07
CA HIS A 99 -14.07 11.74 34.71
C HIS A 99 -13.73 10.28 34.94
N HIS A 100 -12.47 9.99 35.31
CA HIS A 100 -11.98 8.62 35.38
C HIS A 100 -12.75 7.77 36.42
N LYS A 101 -13.18 8.39 37.52
CA LYS A 101 -13.99 7.73 38.57
C LYS A 101 -15.34 7.26 38.02
N ASP A 102 -16.06 8.15 37.32
CA ASP A 102 -17.35 7.84 36.71
C ASP A 102 -17.21 6.82 35.56
N ALA A 103 -16.06 6.85 34.85
CA ALA A 103 -15.72 5.87 33.83
C ALA A 103 -15.32 4.49 34.40
N GLY A 104 -15.20 4.34 35.72
CA GLY A 104 -14.70 3.12 36.35
C GLY A 104 -13.26 2.79 35.96
N LEU A 105 -12.42 3.82 35.80
CA LEU A 105 -11.01 3.71 35.42
C LEU A 105 -10.09 4.33 36.50
N PRO A 106 -8.88 3.78 36.69
CA PRO A 106 -7.89 4.43 37.53
C PRO A 106 -7.44 5.75 36.88
N GLN A 107 -7.07 6.74 37.70
CA GLN A 107 -6.66 8.06 37.19
C GLN A 107 -5.52 7.97 36.17
N THR A 108 -4.60 7.03 36.41
CA THR A 108 -3.40 6.77 35.60
C THR A 108 -3.56 5.54 34.70
N PHE A 109 -4.78 5.24 34.22
CA PHE A 109 -5.00 4.13 33.27
C PHE A 109 -4.00 4.22 32.11
N GLN A 110 -3.43 3.09 31.68
CA GLN A 110 -2.48 3.08 30.56
C GLN A 110 -3.22 2.83 29.26
N ILE A 111 -2.75 3.46 28.17
CA ILE A 111 -3.30 3.25 26.83
C ILE A 111 -2.45 2.20 26.15
N LEU A 112 -3.04 1.09 25.73
CA LEU A 112 -2.36 0.03 24.99
C LEU A 112 -2.25 0.42 23.52
N ASP A 113 -1.05 0.32 22.97
CA ASP A 113 -0.87 0.35 21.52
C ASP A 113 -1.20 -1.01 20.87
N SER A 114 -1.11 -1.11 19.54
CA SER A 114 -1.42 -2.35 18.83
C SER A 114 -0.47 -3.51 19.18
N GLN A 115 0.79 -3.24 19.51
CA GLN A 115 1.74 -4.28 19.89
C GLN A 115 1.50 -4.77 21.32
N ASP A 116 1.18 -3.85 22.22
CA ASP A 116 0.81 -4.13 23.61
C ASP A 116 -0.50 -4.91 23.68
N GLN A 117 -1.51 -4.50 22.89
CA GLN A 117 -2.78 -5.21 22.75
C GLN A 117 -2.56 -6.64 22.27
N LEU A 118 -1.77 -6.83 21.19
CA LEU A 118 -1.45 -8.15 20.67
C LEU A 118 -0.71 -9.02 21.72
N SER A 119 0.19 -8.42 22.48
CA SER A 119 0.94 -9.11 23.54
C SER A 119 0.05 -9.50 24.71
N ALA A 120 -0.92 -8.66 25.08
CA ALA A 120 -1.94 -8.99 26.08
C ALA A 120 -2.82 -10.17 25.61
N ILE A 121 -3.27 -10.15 24.36
CA ILE A 121 -4.07 -11.23 23.77
C ILE A 121 -3.28 -12.54 23.74
N LYS A 122 -2.01 -12.54 23.32
CA LYS A 122 -1.16 -13.74 23.37
C LYS A 122 -1.01 -14.33 24.77
N ARG A 123 -0.85 -13.47 25.79
CA ARG A 123 -0.79 -13.91 27.19
C ARG A 123 -2.12 -14.53 27.64
N LEU A 124 -3.24 -13.95 27.23
CA LEU A 124 -4.58 -14.46 27.52
C LEU A 124 -4.81 -15.83 26.88
N LEU A 125 -4.51 -16.00 25.60
CA LEU A 125 -4.68 -17.27 24.88
C LEU A 125 -3.86 -18.39 25.54
N LYS A 126 -2.61 -18.08 25.90
CA LYS A 126 -1.74 -19.01 26.63
C LYS A 126 -2.30 -19.37 28.00
N ALA A 127 -2.84 -18.40 28.75
CA ALA A 127 -3.42 -18.66 30.08
C ALA A 127 -4.66 -19.55 30.01
N MET A 128 -5.44 -19.43 28.94
CA MET A 128 -6.67 -20.21 28.71
C MET A 128 -6.43 -21.52 27.95
N ASN A 129 -5.17 -21.90 27.68
CA ASN A 129 -4.80 -23.06 26.87
C ASN A 129 -5.52 -23.12 25.51
N VAL A 130 -5.66 -21.95 24.86
CA VAL A 130 -6.23 -21.85 23.52
C VAL A 130 -5.13 -22.11 22.49
N ASP A 131 -5.47 -22.83 21.43
CA ASP A 131 -4.59 -23.10 20.31
C ASP A 131 -4.39 -21.84 19.44
N ASP A 132 -3.17 -21.30 19.45
CA ASP A 132 -2.77 -20.11 18.69
C ASP A 132 -2.76 -20.35 17.17
N GLU A 133 -2.67 -21.59 16.69
CA GLU A 133 -2.76 -21.90 15.26
C GLU A 133 -4.22 -21.86 14.79
N LYS A 134 -5.12 -22.44 15.58
CA LYS A 134 -6.55 -22.43 15.29
C LYS A 134 -7.16 -21.04 15.48
N TYR A 135 -6.75 -20.31 16.51
CA TYR A 135 -7.25 -18.98 16.84
C TYR A 135 -6.10 -17.95 16.87
N PRO A 136 -5.66 -17.47 15.69
CA PRO A 136 -4.53 -16.55 15.62
C PRO A 136 -4.78 -15.28 16.46
N PRO A 137 -3.84 -14.89 17.36
CA PRO A 137 -4.00 -13.72 18.24
C PRO A 137 -4.30 -12.42 17.49
N ARG A 138 -3.76 -12.26 16.28
CA ARG A 138 -4.02 -11.08 15.43
C ARG A 138 -5.45 -11.04 14.90
N ASN A 139 -6.01 -12.18 14.54
CA ASN A 139 -7.39 -12.25 14.04
C ASN A 139 -8.37 -11.90 15.16
N LEU A 140 -8.11 -12.39 16.37
CA LEU A 140 -8.88 -12.00 17.57
C LEU A 140 -8.76 -10.50 17.86
N MET A 141 -7.56 -9.91 17.78
CA MET A 141 -7.38 -8.46 17.94
C MET A 141 -8.23 -7.65 16.95
N TYR A 142 -8.23 -8.05 15.67
CA TYR A 142 -9.06 -7.39 14.65
C TYR A 142 -10.55 -7.54 14.92
N PHE A 143 -10.99 -8.72 15.35
CA PHE A 143 -12.37 -8.97 15.72
C PHE A 143 -12.81 -8.06 16.88
N ILE A 144 -12.00 -7.97 17.94
CA ILE A 144 -12.27 -7.10 19.10
C ILE A 144 -12.37 -5.64 18.67
N ASN A 145 -11.38 -5.13 17.92
CA ASN A 145 -11.37 -3.73 17.49
C ASN A 145 -12.57 -3.41 16.57
N SER A 146 -12.90 -4.30 15.64
CA SER A 146 -14.07 -4.15 14.77
C SER A 146 -15.38 -4.13 15.55
N ALA A 147 -15.54 -4.99 16.57
CA ALA A 147 -16.72 -5.00 17.43
C ALA A 147 -16.84 -3.69 18.23
N LYS A 148 -15.71 -3.22 18.80
CA LYS A 148 -15.66 -1.94 19.52
C LYS A 148 -15.97 -0.76 18.61
N ASP A 149 -15.48 -0.72 17.37
CA ASP A 149 -15.76 0.34 16.40
C ASP A 149 -17.24 0.43 15.98
N GLN A 150 -17.98 -0.67 16.08
CA GLN A 150 -19.44 -0.70 15.91
C GLN A 150 -20.19 -0.31 17.20
N GLY A 151 -19.47 -0.23 18.32
CA GLY A 151 -19.98 0.07 19.65
C GLY A 151 -20.56 -1.14 20.38
N LEU A 152 -20.09 -2.36 20.08
CA LEU A 152 -20.58 -3.61 20.65
C LEU A 152 -19.64 -4.12 21.74
N ARG A 153 -20.21 -4.47 22.91
CA ARG A 153 -19.52 -5.30 23.90
C ARG A 153 -19.63 -6.76 23.51
N ALA A 154 -18.78 -7.62 24.09
CA ALA A 154 -18.77 -9.06 23.77
C ALA A 154 -20.19 -9.69 23.80
N GLN A 155 -20.98 -9.33 24.82
CA GLN A 155 -22.37 -9.78 24.98
C GLN A 155 -23.34 -9.33 23.87
N ASP A 156 -23.02 -8.26 23.14
CA ASP A 156 -23.88 -7.68 22.09
C ASP A 156 -23.47 -8.17 20.68
N VAL A 157 -22.39 -8.95 20.57
CA VAL A 157 -21.91 -9.48 19.29
C VAL A 157 -22.66 -10.77 18.96
N GLU A 158 -23.40 -10.76 17.85
CA GLU A 158 -24.08 -11.95 17.34
C GLU A 158 -23.07 -12.89 16.67
N ALA A 159 -22.95 -14.12 17.18
CA ALA A 159 -22.05 -15.15 16.64
C ALA A 159 -22.85 -16.33 16.07
N HIS A 160 -22.80 -16.51 14.75
CA HIS A 160 -23.53 -17.56 14.03
C HIS A 160 -22.78 -18.89 13.96
N ASP A 161 -21.45 -18.85 13.98
CA ASP A 161 -20.53 -19.98 13.84
C ASP A 161 -19.70 -20.21 15.11
N ASP A 162 -19.27 -21.47 15.32
CA ASP A 162 -18.53 -21.87 16.51
C ASP A 162 -17.17 -21.16 16.65
N TYR A 163 -16.58 -20.76 15.51
CA TYR A 163 -15.35 -19.97 15.51
C TYR A 163 -15.57 -18.57 16.10
N ASN A 164 -16.57 -17.84 15.60
CA ASN A 164 -16.89 -16.52 16.14
C ASN A 164 -17.44 -16.58 17.57
N ARG A 165 -18.16 -17.64 17.96
CA ARG A 165 -18.57 -17.82 19.38
C ARG A 165 -17.36 -17.89 20.30
N LYS A 166 -16.30 -18.59 19.88
CA LYS A 166 -15.06 -18.61 20.66
C LYS A 166 -14.40 -17.24 20.72
N PHE A 167 -14.42 -16.48 19.62
CA PHE A 167 -13.91 -15.10 19.62
C PHE A 167 -14.69 -14.18 20.56
N VAL A 168 -16.01 -14.32 20.65
CA VAL A 168 -16.83 -13.56 21.61
C VAL A 168 -16.44 -13.89 23.06
N GLU A 169 -16.28 -15.17 23.41
CA GLU A 169 -15.82 -15.60 24.73
C GLU A 169 -14.43 -15.00 25.07
N LEU A 170 -13.50 -15.05 24.11
CA LEU A 170 -12.15 -14.52 24.29
C LEU A 170 -12.13 -12.99 24.38
N TYR A 171 -13.02 -12.31 23.67
CA TYR A 171 -13.22 -10.86 23.80
C TYR A 171 -13.71 -10.50 25.21
N GLU A 172 -14.68 -11.22 25.76
CA GLU A 172 -15.17 -10.97 27.12
C GLU A 172 -14.05 -11.13 28.17
N LEU A 173 -13.27 -12.20 28.07
CA LEU A 173 -12.13 -12.44 28.95
C LEU A 173 -11.05 -11.35 28.81
N TYR A 174 -10.81 -10.87 27.60
CA TYR A 174 -9.87 -9.79 27.32
C TYR A 174 -10.32 -8.47 27.98
N ASP A 175 -11.60 -8.11 27.85
CA ASP A 175 -12.15 -6.91 28.48
C ASP A 175 -12.10 -7.00 30.02
N GLN A 176 -12.40 -8.17 30.60
CA GLN A 176 -12.27 -8.40 32.04
C GLN A 176 -10.81 -8.28 32.53
N GLN A 177 -9.84 -8.76 31.74
CA GLN A 177 -8.43 -8.58 32.04
C GLN A 177 -8.03 -7.11 31.99
N CYS A 178 -8.40 -6.39 30.93
CA CYS A 178 -8.09 -4.97 30.78
C CYS A 178 -8.68 -4.13 31.91
N GLN A 179 -9.92 -4.44 32.32
CA GLN A 179 -10.58 -3.78 33.44
C GLN A 179 -9.86 -3.99 34.77
N ARG A 180 -9.36 -5.22 35.03
CA ARG A 180 -8.59 -5.53 36.25
C ARG A 180 -7.23 -4.86 36.28
N GLU A 181 -6.54 -4.81 35.13
CA GLU A 181 -5.24 -4.17 34.99
C GLU A 181 -5.34 -2.64 34.91
N GLY A 182 -6.54 -2.09 34.67
CA GLY A 182 -6.75 -0.65 34.51
C GLY A 182 -6.13 -0.11 33.22
N VAL A 183 -6.15 -0.90 32.16
CA VAL A 183 -5.60 -0.57 30.84
C VAL A 183 -6.72 -0.42 29.82
N VAL A 184 -6.48 0.40 28.79
CA VAL A 184 -7.48 0.82 27.82
C VAL A 184 -6.85 0.77 26.43
N ASP A 185 -7.39 -0.01 25.51
CA ASP A 185 -6.96 0.02 24.10
C ASP A 185 -7.51 1.26 23.36
N PHE A 186 -7.06 1.49 22.13
CA PHE A 186 -7.50 2.66 21.36
C PHE A 186 -9.01 2.71 21.12
N ALA A 187 -9.64 1.59 20.75
CA ALA A 187 -11.08 1.54 20.48
C ALA A 187 -11.91 1.71 21.76
N GLU A 188 -11.40 1.20 22.89
CA GLU A 188 -11.99 1.35 24.22
C GLU A 188 -12.11 2.82 24.63
N LEU A 189 -11.19 3.71 24.23
CA LEU A 189 -11.31 5.14 24.53
C LEU A 189 -12.65 5.71 24.05
N LEU A 190 -13.07 5.36 22.84
CA LEU A 190 -14.34 5.85 22.29
C LEU A 190 -15.51 5.13 22.95
N LEU A 191 -15.46 3.80 23.02
CA LEU A 191 -16.60 3.01 23.49
C LEU A 191 -16.92 3.32 24.96
N ARG A 192 -15.89 3.40 25.80
CA ARG A 192 -16.03 3.75 27.21
C ARG A 192 -16.55 5.17 27.40
N THR A 193 -16.11 6.12 26.58
CA THR A 193 -16.61 7.50 26.61
C THR A 193 -18.09 7.55 26.23
N TYR A 194 -18.48 6.82 25.19
CA TYR A 194 -19.87 6.73 24.75
C TYR A 194 -20.74 6.13 25.86
N GLU A 195 -20.35 4.99 26.44
CA GLU A 195 -21.08 4.35 27.55
C GLU A 195 -21.21 5.25 28.78
N LEU A 196 -20.15 5.97 29.14
CA LEU A 196 -20.16 6.93 30.24
C LEU A 196 -21.24 8.00 30.03
N LEU A 197 -21.30 8.59 28.84
CA LEU A 197 -22.27 9.65 28.52
C LEU A 197 -23.70 9.11 28.35
N VAL A 198 -23.86 7.85 27.93
CA VAL A 198 -25.17 7.20 27.88
C VAL A 198 -25.70 6.99 29.30
N ARG A 199 -24.87 6.48 30.21
CA ARG A 199 -25.25 6.13 31.59
C ARG A 199 -25.34 7.34 32.52
N ASN A 200 -24.47 8.33 32.38
CA ASN A 200 -24.40 9.51 33.25
C ASN A 200 -25.05 10.73 32.57
N GLN A 201 -26.36 10.88 32.75
CA GLN A 201 -27.14 11.97 32.17
C GLN A 201 -26.67 13.37 32.61
N PRO A 202 -26.41 13.67 33.91
CA PRO A 202 -25.92 14.99 34.31
C PRO A 202 -24.60 15.38 33.64
N LEU A 203 -23.68 14.42 33.49
CA LEU A 203 -22.41 14.66 32.81
C LEU A 203 -22.62 14.94 31.31
N ARG A 204 -23.51 14.18 30.67
CA ARG A 204 -23.89 14.41 29.27
C ARG A 204 -24.49 15.80 29.08
N GLU A 205 -25.43 16.21 29.91
CA GLU A 205 -26.07 17.52 29.85
C GLU A 205 -25.07 18.66 30.06
N HIS A 206 -24.10 18.49 30.98
CA HIS A 206 -23.01 19.45 31.17
C HIS A 206 -22.22 19.69 29.86
N TYR A 207 -21.84 18.62 29.17
CA TYR A 207 -21.08 18.73 27.92
C TYR A 207 -21.92 19.20 26.74
N GLN A 208 -23.20 18.80 26.65
CA GLN A 208 -24.15 19.31 25.65
C GLN A 208 -24.39 20.83 25.83
N ALA A 209 -24.54 21.29 27.08
CA ALA A 209 -24.72 22.71 27.38
C ALA A 209 -23.45 23.53 27.06
N ARG A 210 -22.27 22.95 27.30
CA ARG A 210 -20.98 23.56 26.97
C ARG A 210 -20.74 23.62 25.46
N PHE A 211 -20.92 22.51 24.76
CA PHE A 211 -20.57 22.36 23.34
C PHE A 211 -21.80 22.50 22.45
N ARG A 212 -22.35 23.71 22.39
CA ARG A 212 -23.47 24.02 21.48
C ARG A 212 -23.09 24.04 20.01
N HIS A 213 -21.80 24.22 19.71
CA HIS A 213 -21.26 24.22 18.35
C HIS A 213 -20.20 23.12 18.24
N ILE A 214 -20.53 22.09 17.47
CA ILE A 214 -19.66 20.95 17.19
C ILE A 214 -19.28 21.02 15.72
N LEU A 215 -17.98 21.07 15.42
CA LEU A 215 -17.47 21.08 14.06
C LEU A 215 -16.70 19.80 13.80
N VAL A 216 -16.96 19.16 12.67
CA VAL A 216 -16.32 17.88 12.33
C VAL A 216 -15.71 18.00 10.94
N ASP A 217 -14.42 17.71 10.83
CA ASP A 217 -13.69 17.62 9.56
C ASP A 217 -13.58 16.15 9.12
N GLU A 218 -13.42 15.92 7.80
CA GLU A 218 -13.32 14.60 7.18
C GLU A 218 -14.45 13.64 7.62
N PHE A 219 -15.69 14.12 7.66
CA PHE A 219 -16.82 13.39 8.22
C PHE A 219 -17.10 12.03 7.54
N GLN A 220 -16.71 11.88 6.27
CA GLN A 220 -16.85 10.61 5.54
C GLN A 220 -15.94 9.47 6.06
N ASP A 221 -14.91 9.79 6.85
CA ASP A 221 -13.97 8.82 7.42
C ASP A 221 -14.44 8.34 8.81
N THR A 222 -15.65 8.72 9.24
CA THR A 222 -16.19 8.33 10.56
C THR A 222 -16.70 6.90 10.57
N ASN A 223 -16.45 6.19 11.67
CA ASN A 223 -17.06 4.88 11.94
C ASN A 223 -18.38 5.03 12.72
N ASP A 224 -19.12 3.93 12.87
CA ASP A 224 -20.45 3.92 13.50
C ASP A 224 -20.42 4.44 14.95
N LEU A 225 -19.42 4.05 15.74
CA LEU A 225 -19.29 4.50 17.12
C LEU A 225 -18.97 6.00 17.22
N GLN A 226 -18.10 6.53 16.36
CA GLN A 226 -17.80 7.96 16.28
C GLN A 226 -19.05 8.76 15.94
N TYR A 227 -19.85 8.28 14.98
CA TYR A 227 -21.12 8.90 14.63
C TYR A 227 -22.13 8.87 15.80
N LYS A 228 -22.28 7.72 16.47
CA LYS A 228 -23.12 7.58 17.68
C LYS A 228 -22.66 8.54 18.79
N TRP A 229 -21.36 8.68 19.00
CA TRP A 229 -20.79 9.62 19.97
C TRP A 229 -21.08 11.08 19.63
N LEU A 230 -20.93 11.49 18.36
CA LEU A 230 -21.27 12.84 17.90
C LEU A 230 -22.75 13.16 18.13
N LYS A 231 -23.63 12.22 17.80
CA LYS A 231 -25.07 12.35 18.03
C LYS A 231 -25.41 12.53 19.50
N LEU A 232 -24.77 11.75 20.37
CA LEU A 232 -24.96 11.86 21.81
C LEU A 232 -24.45 13.21 22.36
N MET A 233 -23.31 13.68 21.87
CA MET A 233 -22.72 14.97 22.27
C MET A 233 -23.50 16.18 21.78
N ALA A 234 -24.10 16.11 20.59
CA ALA A 234 -24.93 17.18 20.05
C ALA A 234 -26.25 17.32 20.82
N GLY A 235 -26.90 16.19 21.14
CA GLY A 235 -28.21 16.21 21.78
C GLY A 235 -29.26 16.97 20.93
N PRO A 236 -30.35 17.45 21.55
CA PRO A 236 -31.46 18.10 20.82
C PRO A 236 -31.18 19.57 20.45
N HIS A 237 -30.16 20.19 21.04
CA HIS A 237 -29.90 21.63 20.93
C HIS A 237 -28.52 21.99 20.36
N GLY A 238 -27.66 21.00 20.14
CA GLY A 238 -26.33 21.21 19.54
C GLY A 238 -26.41 21.38 18.04
N ALA A 239 -25.70 22.39 17.53
CA ALA A 239 -25.50 22.61 16.10
C ALA A 239 -24.24 21.87 15.63
N VAL A 240 -24.42 20.82 14.83
CA VAL A 240 -23.31 20.06 14.24
C VAL A 240 -23.02 20.57 12.85
N PHE A 241 -21.81 21.09 12.65
CA PHE A 241 -21.28 21.54 11.37
C PHE A 241 -20.31 20.49 10.84
N ALA A 242 -20.81 19.57 10.03
CA ALA A 242 -20.02 18.48 9.46
C ALA A 242 -19.50 18.87 8.06
N VAL A 243 -18.19 18.76 7.86
CA VAL A 243 -17.54 18.97 6.57
C VAL A 243 -17.00 17.63 6.10
N GLY A 244 -17.32 17.25 4.86
CA GLY A 244 -16.91 15.96 4.34
C GLY A 244 -17.01 15.86 2.83
N ASP A 245 -16.45 14.78 2.31
CA ASP A 245 -16.38 14.47 0.89
C ASP A 245 -16.60 12.97 0.68
N ASP A 246 -17.84 12.58 0.36
CA ASP A 246 -18.22 11.19 0.08
C ASP A 246 -17.32 10.52 -0.99
N ASP A 247 -16.90 11.27 -2.00
CA ASP A 247 -16.01 10.81 -3.06
C ASP A 247 -14.57 10.55 -2.58
N GLN A 248 -14.19 10.98 -1.37
CA GLN A 248 -12.88 10.72 -0.76
C GLN A 248 -12.91 9.70 0.40
N SER A 249 -14.01 8.97 0.58
CA SER A 249 -14.04 7.88 1.58
C SER A 249 -13.31 6.65 1.06
N ILE A 250 -12.08 6.45 1.55
CA ILE A 250 -11.13 5.40 1.12
C ILE A 250 -10.59 4.56 2.30
N TYR A 251 -11.27 4.63 3.45
CA TYR A 251 -10.86 3.93 4.68
C TYR A 251 -11.93 2.94 5.15
N ALA A 252 -12.70 2.34 4.24
CA ALA A 252 -13.72 1.36 4.63
C ALA A 252 -13.09 0.14 5.31
N PHE A 253 -11.89 -0.27 4.88
CA PHE A 253 -11.09 -1.31 5.53
C PHE A 253 -10.70 -0.99 6.99
N ARG A 254 -10.80 0.28 7.43
CA ARG A 254 -10.62 0.73 8.82
C ARG A 254 -11.94 0.96 9.56
N GLY A 255 -13.06 0.52 9.00
CA GLY A 255 -14.39 0.65 9.60
C GLY A 255 -15.10 1.98 9.32
N ALA A 256 -14.59 2.82 8.39
CA ALA A 256 -15.31 4.02 7.98
C ALA A 256 -16.60 3.65 7.24
N ASN A 257 -17.71 4.31 7.58
CA ASN A 257 -19.02 4.03 7.00
C ASN A 257 -19.53 5.26 6.24
N VAL A 258 -19.54 5.20 4.91
CA VAL A 258 -20.06 6.26 4.03
C VAL A 258 -21.53 6.57 4.32
N GLY A 259 -22.29 5.57 4.79
CA GLY A 259 -23.69 5.72 5.18
C GLY A 259 -23.91 6.73 6.31
N ASN A 260 -22.88 7.08 7.09
CA ASN A 260 -22.98 8.09 8.14
C ASN A 260 -23.35 9.48 7.61
N MET A 261 -22.94 9.83 6.38
CA MET A 261 -23.30 11.11 5.77
C MET A 261 -24.80 11.19 5.47
N SER A 262 -25.34 10.16 4.82
CA SER A 262 -26.78 10.07 4.53
C SER A 262 -27.61 9.92 5.81
N ALA A 263 -27.11 9.18 6.80
CA ALA A 263 -27.74 9.06 8.11
C ALA A 263 -27.79 10.41 8.83
N PHE A 264 -26.71 11.20 8.78
CA PHE A 264 -26.63 12.53 9.38
C PHE A 264 -27.67 13.48 8.77
N GLU A 265 -27.77 13.53 7.44
CA GLU A 265 -28.77 14.35 6.73
C GLU A 265 -30.19 14.05 7.21
N ARG A 266 -30.55 12.76 7.26
CA ARG A 266 -31.87 12.29 7.69
C ARG A 266 -32.13 12.51 9.18
N GLU A 267 -31.18 12.17 10.05
CA GLU A 267 -31.40 12.12 11.50
C GLU A 267 -31.29 13.49 12.17
N PHE A 268 -30.43 14.37 11.66
CA PHE A 268 -30.33 15.75 12.13
C PHE A 268 -31.27 16.71 11.38
N ARG A 269 -32.08 16.18 10.45
CA ARG A 269 -33.01 16.95 9.60
C ARG A 269 -32.30 18.15 8.98
N VAL A 270 -31.18 17.88 8.34
CA VAL A 270 -30.32 18.94 7.80
C VAL A 270 -31.08 19.66 6.68
N GLU A 271 -31.54 20.88 6.96
CA GLU A 271 -32.22 21.72 5.98
C GLU A 271 -31.25 22.33 4.96
N ASN A 272 -29.96 22.42 5.32
CA ASN A 272 -28.96 23.15 4.57
C ASN A 272 -27.81 22.23 4.16
N LEU A 273 -27.95 21.61 2.99
CA LEU A 273 -26.87 20.93 2.29
C LEU A 273 -26.14 21.95 1.40
N ILE A 274 -24.98 22.42 1.83
CA ILE A 274 -24.18 23.37 1.04
C ILE A 274 -23.08 22.59 0.32
N LYS A 275 -23.06 22.73 -1.00
CA LYS A 275 -22.06 22.09 -1.86
C LYS A 275 -20.95 23.09 -2.17
N LEU A 276 -19.70 22.75 -1.84
CA LEU A 276 -18.54 23.55 -2.23
C LEU A 276 -17.92 22.92 -3.48
N GLU A 277 -18.30 23.49 -4.63
CA GLU A 277 -17.96 22.99 -5.96
C GLU A 277 -16.78 23.72 -6.59
N GLN A 278 -16.50 24.96 -6.18
CA GLN A 278 -15.32 25.69 -6.64
C GLN A 278 -14.03 25.07 -6.07
N ASN A 279 -13.19 24.55 -6.96
CA ASN A 279 -11.88 24.01 -6.67
C ASN A 279 -10.80 25.08 -6.94
N TYR A 280 -9.89 25.27 -5.98
CA TYR A 280 -8.81 26.26 -6.04
C TYR A 280 -7.43 25.62 -6.25
N ARG A 281 -7.39 24.31 -6.52
CA ARG A 281 -6.17 23.51 -6.55
C ARG A 281 -5.78 23.14 -7.98
N SER A 282 -6.72 22.56 -8.73
CA SER A 282 -6.48 21.83 -9.97
C SER A 282 -7.04 22.59 -11.17
N HIS A 283 -6.41 22.39 -12.32
CA HIS A 283 -6.89 22.90 -13.61
C HIS A 283 -8.05 22.08 -14.17
N GLY A 284 -8.77 22.64 -15.15
CA GLY A 284 -10.00 22.10 -15.71
C GLY A 284 -9.87 20.65 -16.18
N HIS A 285 -8.90 20.32 -17.04
CA HIS A 285 -8.78 18.96 -17.59
C HIS A 285 -8.59 17.89 -16.51
N ILE A 286 -7.89 18.21 -15.42
CA ILE A 286 -7.71 17.30 -14.28
C ILE A 286 -9.05 17.10 -13.55
N LEU A 287 -9.82 18.18 -13.36
CA LEU A 287 -11.13 18.12 -12.69
C LEU A 287 -12.18 17.44 -13.56
N ASP A 288 -12.20 17.70 -14.87
CA ASP A 288 -13.08 17.03 -15.82
C ASP A 288 -12.84 15.52 -15.79
N THR A 289 -11.56 15.11 -15.81
CA THR A 289 -11.16 13.70 -15.63
C THR A 289 -11.64 13.12 -14.30
N ALA A 290 -11.52 13.87 -13.20
CA ALA A 290 -11.97 13.41 -11.89
C ALA A 290 -13.51 13.30 -11.78
N ASN A 291 -14.25 14.27 -12.33
CA ASN A 291 -15.70 14.34 -12.29
C ASN A 291 -16.35 13.23 -13.11
N GLU A 292 -15.86 13.00 -14.34
CA GLU A 292 -16.38 11.95 -15.22
C GLU A 292 -16.14 10.58 -14.59
N LEU A 293 -14.91 10.33 -14.11
CA LEU A 293 -14.59 9.08 -13.41
C LEU A 293 -15.58 8.84 -12.27
N ILE A 294 -15.70 9.79 -11.33
CA ILE A 294 -16.50 9.57 -10.13
C ILE A 294 -18.01 9.52 -10.37
N SER A 295 -18.51 10.05 -11.49
CA SER A 295 -19.93 9.91 -11.87
C SER A 295 -20.36 8.47 -12.13
N ASN A 296 -19.42 7.55 -12.36
CA ASN A 296 -19.70 6.12 -12.50
C ASN A 296 -20.02 5.41 -11.17
N ASN A 297 -19.90 6.09 -10.03
CA ASN A 297 -20.34 5.57 -8.73
C ASN A 297 -21.84 5.84 -8.50
N SER A 298 -22.57 4.80 -8.08
CA SER A 298 -24.02 4.86 -7.93
C SER A 298 -24.48 5.52 -6.61
N ARG A 299 -23.71 5.37 -5.54
CA ARG A 299 -24.06 5.82 -4.17
C ARG A 299 -23.44 7.18 -3.81
N ARG A 300 -23.73 8.21 -4.61
CA ARG A 300 -23.12 9.55 -4.48
C ARG A 300 -24.14 10.62 -4.07
N LEU A 301 -23.69 11.62 -3.30
CA LEU A 301 -24.52 12.77 -2.89
C LEU A 301 -24.60 13.89 -3.97
N GLY A 302 -23.91 13.71 -5.09
CA GLY A 302 -24.01 14.50 -6.32
C GLY A 302 -23.45 15.92 -6.24
N LYS A 303 -22.15 16.10 -6.49
CA LYS A 303 -21.46 17.40 -6.60
C LYS A 303 -20.59 17.45 -7.85
N ASN A 304 -20.36 18.59 -8.49
CA ASN A 304 -19.39 18.63 -9.60
C ASN A 304 -18.35 19.71 -9.36
N LEU A 305 -17.07 19.36 -9.44
CA LEU A 305 -15.99 20.31 -9.21
C LEU A 305 -15.81 21.23 -10.43
N ARG A 306 -15.68 22.53 -10.19
CA ARG A 306 -15.39 23.56 -11.21
C ARG A 306 -14.18 24.41 -10.80
N THR A 307 -13.47 25.00 -11.75
CA THR A 307 -12.28 25.83 -11.49
C THR A 307 -12.22 27.04 -12.41
N ASP A 308 -11.69 28.15 -11.89
CA ASP A 308 -11.42 29.38 -12.66
C ASP A 308 -9.96 29.45 -13.15
N ALA A 309 -9.13 28.45 -12.82
CA ALA A 309 -7.71 28.40 -13.22
C ALA A 309 -7.51 28.11 -14.73
N GLY A 310 -8.60 27.99 -15.50
CA GLY A 310 -8.60 27.57 -16.88
C GLY A 310 -8.39 26.06 -17.05
N HIS A 311 -8.41 25.62 -18.30
CA HIS A 311 -8.36 24.21 -18.66
C HIS A 311 -7.02 23.53 -18.33
N GLY A 312 -5.91 24.28 -18.39
CA GLY A 312 -4.56 23.73 -18.19
C GLY A 312 -4.14 22.78 -19.32
N GLU A 313 -3.17 21.92 -19.03
CA GLU A 313 -2.74 20.88 -19.98
C GLU A 313 -3.63 19.64 -19.88
N GLN A 314 -3.79 18.93 -21.01
CA GLN A 314 -4.43 17.62 -21.05
C GLN A 314 -3.68 16.60 -20.17
N VAL A 315 -4.45 15.69 -19.57
CA VAL A 315 -3.92 14.55 -18.82
C VAL A 315 -3.17 13.64 -19.78
N ARG A 316 -1.88 13.40 -19.51
CA ARG A 316 -1.01 12.64 -20.39
C ARG A 316 -1.08 11.16 -20.05
N VAL A 317 -1.41 10.32 -21.03
CA VAL A 317 -1.46 8.87 -20.87
C VAL A 317 -0.34 8.23 -21.67
N TYR A 318 0.43 7.35 -21.04
CA TYR A 318 1.51 6.60 -21.67
C TYR A 318 1.36 5.10 -21.42
N GLU A 319 1.48 4.34 -22.52
CA GLU A 319 1.53 2.88 -22.51
C GLU A 319 2.97 2.43 -22.67
N ALA A 320 3.49 1.70 -21.68
CA ALA A 320 4.82 1.10 -21.71
C ALA A 320 4.75 -0.38 -22.11
N SER A 321 5.79 -0.92 -22.75
CA SER A 321 5.88 -2.36 -23.02
C SER A 321 6.16 -3.17 -21.75
N SER A 322 6.88 -2.58 -20.79
CA SER A 322 7.25 -3.20 -19.52
C SER A 322 7.23 -2.18 -18.36
N ASP A 323 7.24 -2.68 -17.14
CA ASP A 323 7.38 -1.88 -15.90
C ASP A 323 8.73 -1.16 -15.81
N LEU A 324 9.81 -1.74 -16.32
CA LEU A 324 11.11 -1.07 -16.44
C LEU A 324 11.03 0.14 -17.40
N GLN A 325 10.37 -0.03 -18.55
CA GLN A 325 10.20 1.07 -19.51
C GLN A 325 9.26 2.15 -18.96
N GLU A 326 8.21 1.76 -18.22
CA GLU A 326 7.36 2.69 -17.49
C GLU A 326 8.19 3.54 -16.53
N ALA A 327 9.02 2.91 -15.69
CA ALA A 327 9.88 3.62 -14.74
C ALA A 327 10.88 4.55 -15.43
N GLN A 328 11.57 4.08 -16.47
CA GLN A 328 12.50 4.89 -17.25
C GLN A 328 11.82 6.12 -17.87
N TRP A 329 10.65 5.94 -18.48
CA TRP A 329 9.88 7.05 -19.05
C TRP A 329 9.46 8.07 -17.99
N ILE A 330 9.03 7.62 -16.80
CA ILE A 330 8.72 8.51 -15.68
C ILE A 330 9.97 9.32 -15.29
N ILE A 331 11.15 8.69 -15.21
CA ILE A 331 12.40 9.40 -14.91
C ILE A 331 12.70 10.47 -15.96
N GLU A 332 12.53 10.18 -17.24
CA GLU A 332 12.72 11.15 -18.32
C GLU A 332 11.79 12.35 -18.14
N GLN A 333 10.50 12.11 -17.89
CA GLN A 333 9.54 13.19 -17.65
C GLN A 333 9.84 13.98 -16.36
N VAL A 334 10.32 13.33 -15.31
CA VAL A 334 10.76 14.00 -14.07
C VAL A 334 11.98 14.89 -14.35
N LYS A 335 12.95 14.41 -15.14
CA LYS A 335 14.12 15.21 -15.55
C LYS A 335 13.70 16.42 -16.38
N ASP A 336 12.75 16.25 -17.30
CA ASP A 336 12.20 17.35 -18.10
C ASP A 336 11.53 18.41 -17.21
N LEU A 337 10.69 18.00 -16.24
CA LEU A 337 10.05 18.91 -15.29
C LEU A 337 11.08 19.66 -14.42
N ILE A 338 12.12 18.97 -13.95
CA ILE A 338 13.21 19.60 -13.18
C ILE A 338 13.97 20.60 -14.07
N ALA A 339 14.22 20.26 -15.34
CA ALA A 339 14.86 21.16 -16.30
C ALA A 339 13.99 22.40 -16.63
N GLU A 340 12.67 22.26 -16.61
CA GLU A 340 11.71 23.38 -16.67
C GLU A 340 11.71 24.25 -15.40
N GLY A 341 12.41 23.83 -14.33
CA GLY A 341 12.59 24.59 -13.10
C GLY A 341 11.65 24.19 -11.95
N TRP A 342 10.98 23.05 -12.02
CA TRP A 342 10.09 22.57 -10.97
C TRP A 342 10.88 22.02 -9.77
N GLY A 343 10.42 22.29 -8.56
CA GLY A 343 11.02 21.71 -7.36
C GLY A 343 10.72 20.21 -7.28
N ARG A 344 11.70 19.39 -6.84
CA ARG A 344 11.47 17.92 -6.74
C ARG A 344 10.36 17.60 -5.74
N SER A 345 10.28 18.38 -4.67
CA SER A 345 9.23 18.32 -3.64
C SER A 345 7.82 18.63 -4.15
N GLU A 346 7.68 19.24 -5.34
CA GLU A 346 6.40 19.54 -5.98
C GLU A 346 5.96 18.44 -6.97
N ILE A 347 6.76 17.39 -7.13
CA ILE A 347 6.50 16.26 -8.02
C ILE A 347 6.30 14.99 -7.19
N ALA A 348 5.20 14.28 -7.44
CA ALA A 348 4.88 13.03 -6.77
C ALA A 348 4.61 11.87 -7.71
N ILE A 349 5.06 10.67 -7.31
CA ILE A 349 4.73 9.40 -7.95
C ILE A 349 3.82 8.61 -7.00
N LEU A 350 2.60 8.32 -7.48
CA LEU A 350 1.55 7.61 -6.77
C LEU A 350 1.36 6.22 -7.35
N TYR A 351 1.33 5.22 -6.47
CA TYR A 351 1.10 3.82 -6.80
C TYR A 351 0.05 3.20 -5.88
N ARG A 352 -0.53 2.06 -6.29
CA ARG A 352 -1.60 1.39 -5.54
C ARG A 352 -1.08 0.50 -4.42
N SER A 353 -0.01 -0.27 -4.66
CA SER A 353 0.66 -1.16 -3.69
C SER A 353 2.11 -0.74 -3.47
N ASN A 354 2.61 -0.95 -2.24
CA ASN A 354 4.02 -0.73 -1.90
C ASN A 354 4.98 -1.62 -2.68
N ALA A 355 4.52 -2.71 -3.29
CA ALA A 355 5.36 -3.54 -4.15
C ALA A 355 5.83 -2.81 -5.42
N GLN A 356 5.00 -1.92 -5.97
CA GLN A 356 5.33 -1.14 -7.17
C GLN A 356 6.48 -0.15 -6.95
N SER A 357 6.64 0.35 -5.72
CA SER A 357 7.69 1.34 -5.39
C SER A 357 9.08 0.87 -5.77
N ARG A 358 9.35 -0.43 -5.70
CA ARG A 358 10.69 -0.99 -5.83
C ARG A 358 11.33 -0.74 -7.21
N VAL A 359 10.58 -0.90 -8.31
CA VAL A 359 11.11 -0.65 -9.66
C VAL A 359 11.37 0.86 -9.87
N LEU A 360 10.51 1.69 -9.30
CA LEU A 360 10.64 3.15 -9.33
C LEU A 360 11.83 3.64 -8.49
N GLU A 361 12.00 3.10 -7.28
CA GLU A 361 13.12 3.37 -6.37
C GLU A 361 14.45 3.04 -7.07
N HIS A 362 14.56 1.87 -7.69
CA HIS A 362 15.74 1.45 -8.45
C HIS A 362 16.07 2.41 -9.61
N ALA A 363 15.06 2.81 -10.39
CA ALA A 363 15.24 3.74 -11.51
C ALA A 363 15.67 5.14 -11.05
N LEU A 364 15.11 5.62 -9.93
CA LEU A 364 15.49 6.90 -9.31
C LEU A 364 16.92 6.85 -8.75
N PHE A 365 17.26 5.76 -8.06
CA PHE A 365 18.59 5.52 -7.51
C PHE A 365 19.65 5.50 -8.61
N SER A 366 19.43 4.70 -9.66
CA SER A 366 20.33 4.59 -10.82
C SER A 366 20.49 5.93 -11.57
N SER A 367 19.48 6.79 -11.50
CA SER A 367 19.51 8.13 -12.10
C SER A 367 20.01 9.23 -11.16
N ALA A 368 20.44 8.88 -9.93
CA ALA A 368 20.88 9.81 -8.89
C ALA A 368 19.87 10.93 -8.58
N ILE A 369 18.56 10.61 -8.63
CA ILE A 369 17.49 11.55 -8.28
C ILE A 369 17.10 11.35 -6.82
N PRO A 370 17.27 12.36 -5.94
CA PRO A 370 16.86 12.26 -4.54
C PRO A 370 15.35 12.05 -4.43
N TYR A 371 14.95 11.05 -3.64
CA TYR A 371 13.55 10.69 -3.44
C TYR A 371 13.23 10.41 -1.98
N ARG A 372 11.93 10.45 -1.65
CA ARG A 372 11.40 10.17 -0.31
C ARG A 372 10.14 9.33 -0.40
N VAL A 373 10.16 8.18 0.25
CA VAL A 373 8.97 7.34 0.44
C VAL A 373 8.15 7.87 1.63
N TYR A 374 6.89 8.22 1.40
CA TYR A 374 5.96 8.72 2.42
C TYR A 374 5.01 7.61 2.89
N GLY A 375 4.86 7.47 4.21
CA GLY A 375 3.96 6.48 4.80
C GLY A 375 4.48 5.03 4.79
N GLY A 376 5.77 4.82 4.46
CA GLY A 376 6.40 3.50 4.43
C GLY A 376 7.92 3.57 4.65
N GLN A 377 8.56 2.40 4.78
CA GLN A 377 10.01 2.24 4.77
C GLN A 377 10.49 1.94 3.35
N ARG A 378 11.75 2.28 3.02
CA ARG A 378 12.37 1.88 1.74
C ARG A 378 12.27 0.38 1.57
N PHE A 379 12.28 -0.10 0.33
CA PHE A 379 12.18 -1.53 0.06
C PHE A 379 13.14 -2.38 0.93
N PHE A 380 14.44 -2.06 0.92
CA PHE A 380 15.47 -2.75 1.73
C PHE A 380 15.41 -2.50 3.23
N GLU A 381 14.64 -1.51 3.68
CA GLU A 381 14.47 -1.21 5.10
C GLU A 381 13.34 -1.99 5.77
N ARG A 382 12.39 -2.50 4.97
CA ARG A 382 11.21 -3.25 5.42
C ARG A 382 11.62 -4.47 6.24
N ALA A 383 10.85 -4.77 7.28
CA ALA A 383 11.19 -5.83 8.24
C ALA A 383 11.34 -7.20 7.58
N GLU A 384 10.38 -7.58 6.72
CA GLU A 384 10.38 -8.81 5.94
C GLU A 384 11.59 -8.92 5.00
N ILE A 385 11.93 -7.84 4.31
CA ILE A 385 13.08 -7.80 3.39
C ILE A 385 14.39 -7.92 4.17
N LYS A 386 14.54 -7.22 5.30
CA LYS A 386 15.70 -7.37 6.18
C LYS A 386 15.82 -8.77 6.78
N HIS A 387 14.72 -9.47 7.04
CA HIS A 387 14.78 -10.88 7.47
C HIS A 387 15.30 -11.77 6.34
N ALA A 388 14.77 -11.61 5.12
CA ALA A 388 15.25 -12.35 3.95
C ALA A 388 16.74 -12.09 3.67
N ILE A 389 17.17 -10.83 3.72
CA ILE A 389 18.58 -10.45 3.55
C ILE A 389 19.45 -11.07 4.63
N ALA A 390 19.02 -11.10 5.88
CA ALA A 390 19.79 -11.76 6.94
C ALA A 390 19.95 -13.27 6.70
N TYR A 391 18.94 -13.96 6.17
CA TYR A 391 19.12 -15.34 5.72
C TYR A 391 20.14 -15.47 4.60
N LEU A 392 20.06 -14.60 3.58
CA LEU A 392 21.02 -14.56 2.47
C LEU A 392 22.45 -14.24 2.93
N GLN A 393 22.61 -13.33 3.90
CA GLN A 393 23.88 -13.02 4.55
C GLN A 393 24.47 -14.23 5.27
N LEU A 394 23.65 -15.09 5.89
CA LEU A 394 24.11 -16.35 6.48
C LEU A 394 24.49 -17.39 5.43
N MET A 395 23.91 -17.34 4.23
CA MET A 395 24.32 -18.22 3.12
C MET A 395 25.74 -17.86 2.64
N ASP A 396 26.04 -16.55 2.56
CA ASP A 396 27.35 -16.01 2.18
C ASP A 396 28.38 -16.17 3.31
N ASN A 397 28.03 -15.74 4.54
CA ASN A 397 28.90 -15.78 5.71
C ASN A 397 28.15 -16.26 6.98
N LEU A 398 28.42 -17.51 7.39
CA LEU A 398 27.86 -18.12 8.60
C LEU A 398 28.25 -17.41 9.91
N HIS A 399 29.38 -16.68 9.91
CA HIS A 399 29.90 -16.00 11.09
C HIS A 399 29.34 -14.58 11.27
N ASN A 400 28.31 -14.21 10.50
CA ASN A 400 27.62 -12.93 10.65
C ASN A 400 26.67 -12.95 11.85
N ASP A 401 27.17 -12.55 13.01
CA ASP A 401 26.40 -12.53 14.27
C ASP A 401 25.17 -11.61 14.21
N SER A 402 25.24 -10.49 13.49
CA SER A 402 24.11 -9.56 13.34
C SER A 402 22.95 -10.21 12.57
N ALA A 403 23.27 -10.86 11.44
CA ALA A 403 22.30 -11.63 10.67
C ALA A 403 21.73 -12.79 11.49
N PHE A 404 22.60 -13.53 12.20
CA PHE A 404 22.21 -14.65 13.06
C PHE A 404 21.19 -14.22 14.12
N LEU A 405 21.49 -13.17 14.90
CA LEU A 405 20.60 -12.66 15.95
C LEU A 405 19.24 -12.23 15.40
N ARG A 406 19.20 -11.71 14.17
CA ARG A 406 17.97 -11.24 13.54
C ARG A 406 17.01 -12.37 13.18
N VAL A 407 17.51 -13.49 12.67
CA VAL A 407 16.65 -14.55 12.10
C VAL A 407 16.61 -15.85 12.89
N VAL A 408 17.49 -16.05 13.88
CA VAL A 408 17.56 -17.27 14.69
C VAL A 408 16.20 -17.70 15.25
N ASN A 409 15.38 -16.73 15.70
CA ASN A 409 14.04 -16.98 16.24
C ASN A 409 12.92 -16.34 15.41
N PHE A 410 13.16 -16.02 14.13
CA PHE A 410 12.13 -15.48 13.23
C PHE A 410 12.08 -16.28 11.91
N PRO A 411 10.98 -16.97 11.57
CA PRO A 411 9.79 -17.26 12.37
C PRO A 411 10.09 -17.93 13.73
N THR A 412 9.14 -17.90 14.67
CA THR A 412 9.37 -18.38 16.04
C THR A 412 9.72 -19.86 16.10
N ARG A 413 10.88 -20.20 16.66
CA ARG A 413 11.44 -21.57 16.75
C ARG A 413 11.65 -22.06 18.18
N GLY A 414 11.00 -21.42 19.15
CA GLY A 414 11.15 -21.75 20.57
C GLY A 414 12.49 -21.32 21.18
N ILE A 415 13.22 -20.42 20.53
CA ILE A 415 14.52 -19.91 21.00
C ILE A 415 14.27 -18.63 21.80
N GLY A 416 14.16 -18.76 23.12
CA GLY A 416 13.87 -17.64 24.03
C GLY A 416 15.12 -16.86 24.49
N ALA A 417 14.91 -15.77 25.22
CA ALA A 417 15.98 -14.89 25.72
C ALA A 417 17.09 -15.64 26.49
N ARG A 418 16.72 -16.58 27.38
CA ARG A 418 17.71 -17.41 28.12
C ARG A 418 18.60 -18.26 27.21
N ALA A 419 18.04 -18.80 26.12
CA ALA A 419 18.83 -19.57 25.15
C ALA A 419 19.83 -18.68 24.41
N MET A 420 19.44 -17.43 24.12
CA MET A 420 20.30 -16.43 23.49
C MET A 420 21.40 -15.94 24.43
N GLU A 421 21.09 -15.70 25.71
CA GLU A 421 22.08 -15.36 26.73
C GLU A 421 23.13 -16.47 26.86
N SER A 422 22.70 -17.73 27.00
CA SER A 422 23.62 -18.86 27.08
C SER A 422 24.50 -19.01 25.82
N LEU A 423 23.96 -18.73 24.64
CA LEU A 423 24.73 -18.74 23.39
C LEU A 423 25.75 -17.61 23.33
N GLN A 424 25.38 -16.40 23.74
CA GLN A 424 26.29 -15.24 23.79
C GLN A 424 27.41 -15.45 24.83
N ASP A 425 27.09 -16.05 25.98
CA ASP A 425 28.09 -16.40 26.99
C ASP A 425 29.06 -17.46 26.47
N ALA A 426 28.56 -18.50 25.79
CA ALA A 426 29.41 -19.49 25.14
C ALA A 426 30.31 -18.84 24.05
N ALA A 427 29.75 -18.00 23.19
CA ALA A 427 30.51 -17.28 22.15
C ALA A 427 31.64 -16.43 22.74
N ARG A 428 31.37 -15.72 23.85
CA ARG A 428 32.40 -14.95 24.58
C ARG A 428 33.45 -15.85 25.23
N GLN A 429 33.03 -16.94 25.87
CA GLN A 429 33.93 -17.88 26.55
C GLN A 429 34.91 -18.56 25.58
N TYR A 430 34.42 -18.96 24.41
CA TYR A 430 35.20 -19.66 23.39
C TYR A 430 35.80 -18.72 22.33
N ASN A 431 35.59 -17.41 22.47
CA ASN A 431 36.04 -16.36 21.54
C ASN A 431 35.73 -16.68 20.07
N CYS A 432 34.48 -17.04 19.80
CA CYS A 432 34.00 -17.44 18.48
C CYS A 432 32.66 -16.77 18.14
N SER A 433 32.26 -16.82 16.86
CA SER A 433 30.95 -16.33 16.42
C SER A 433 29.80 -17.09 17.08
N LEU A 434 28.59 -16.50 17.11
CA LEU A 434 27.38 -17.15 17.61
C LEU A 434 27.09 -18.48 16.90
N TYR A 435 27.34 -18.58 15.59
CA TYR A 435 27.19 -19.83 14.84
C TYR A 435 28.10 -20.93 15.37
N ALA A 436 29.40 -20.63 15.50
CA ALA A 436 30.40 -21.55 16.03
C ALA A 436 30.17 -21.89 17.52
N ALA A 437 29.43 -21.05 18.25
CA ALA A 437 29.12 -21.26 19.65
C ALA A 437 27.98 -22.28 19.89
N VAL A 438 27.16 -22.59 18.88
CA VAL A 438 25.97 -23.45 19.00
C VAL A 438 26.28 -24.84 19.61
N PRO A 439 27.35 -25.56 19.20
CA PRO A 439 27.69 -26.87 19.78
C PRO A 439 27.99 -26.85 21.29
N TYR A 440 28.35 -25.69 21.85
CA TYR A 440 28.69 -25.53 23.26
C TYR A 440 27.47 -25.27 24.16
N VAL A 441 26.28 -25.05 23.58
CA VAL A 441 25.05 -24.84 24.34
C VAL A 441 24.33 -26.17 24.57
N ALA A 442 24.14 -26.54 25.84
CA ALA A 442 23.49 -27.80 26.21
C ALA A 442 21.96 -27.68 26.40
N GLY A 443 21.26 -28.82 26.43
CA GLY A 443 19.83 -28.92 26.76
C GLY A 443 18.87 -28.49 25.64
N LYS A 444 17.63 -28.14 26.01
CA LYS A 444 16.55 -27.76 25.07
C LYS A 444 16.89 -26.50 24.26
N ALA A 445 17.68 -25.60 24.83
CA ALA A 445 18.20 -24.43 24.13
C ALA A 445 19.15 -24.86 22.99
N GLY A 446 20.11 -25.73 23.29
CA GLY A 446 21.05 -26.29 22.32
C GLY A 446 20.36 -27.06 21.20
N SER A 447 19.34 -27.89 21.51
CA SER A 447 18.61 -28.64 20.48
C SER A 447 17.87 -27.73 19.50
N SER A 448 17.28 -26.65 19.99
CA SER A 448 16.54 -25.68 19.16
C SER A 448 17.49 -24.85 18.28
N LEU A 449 18.64 -24.44 18.84
CA LEU A 449 19.70 -23.75 18.10
C LEU A 449 20.33 -24.66 17.03
N ASN A 450 20.57 -25.93 17.35
CA ASN A 450 21.10 -26.90 16.40
C ASN A 450 20.10 -27.20 15.26
N ALA A 451 18.80 -27.22 15.54
CA ALA A 451 17.78 -27.32 14.50
C ALA A 451 17.81 -26.13 13.53
N PHE A 452 18.07 -24.92 14.04
CA PHE A 452 18.27 -23.74 13.19
C PHE A 452 19.56 -23.84 12.36
N VAL A 453 20.68 -24.27 12.94
CA VAL A 453 21.93 -24.49 12.20
C VAL A 453 21.73 -25.51 11.07
N LYS A 454 21.06 -26.63 11.34
CA LYS A 454 20.74 -27.62 10.30
C LYS A 454 19.89 -27.06 9.16
N LEU A 455 18.96 -26.16 9.45
CA LEU A 455 18.17 -25.46 8.43
C LEU A 455 19.08 -24.61 7.54
N ILE A 456 20.01 -23.84 8.14
CA ILE A 456 20.96 -23.01 7.40
C ILE A 456 21.92 -23.85 6.56
N GLU A 457 22.48 -24.92 7.12
CA GLU A 457 23.36 -25.85 6.38
C GLU A 457 22.62 -26.56 5.24
N GLY A 458 21.38 -26.99 5.48
CA GLY A 458 20.51 -27.56 4.44
C GLY A 458 20.23 -26.58 3.31
N ALA A 459 19.86 -25.34 3.63
CA ALA A 459 19.64 -24.30 2.63
C ALA A 459 20.92 -23.96 1.84
N ARG A 460 22.09 -23.92 2.49
CA ARG A 460 23.37 -23.73 1.80
C ARG A 460 23.68 -24.87 0.85
N PHE A 461 23.41 -26.11 1.25
CA PHE A 461 23.62 -27.30 0.41
C PHE A 461 22.70 -27.32 -0.81
N GLU A 462 21.41 -27.03 -0.62
CA GLU A 462 20.44 -27.02 -1.72
C GLU A 462 20.69 -25.90 -2.74
N THR A 463 21.28 -24.78 -2.31
CA THR A 463 21.46 -23.59 -3.15
C THR A 463 22.83 -23.48 -3.83
N GLN A 464 23.79 -24.39 -3.58
CA GLN A 464 25.19 -24.27 -4.04
C GLN A 464 25.36 -24.02 -5.54
N HIS A 465 24.49 -24.61 -6.36
CA HIS A 465 24.56 -24.55 -7.82
C HIS A 465 23.42 -23.76 -8.45
N LEU A 466 22.60 -23.09 -7.63
CA LEU A 466 21.46 -22.35 -8.11
C LEU A 466 21.87 -20.91 -8.49
N PRO A 467 21.27 -20.34 -9.54
CA PRO A 467 21.37 -18.92 -9.84
C PRO A 467 20.80 -18.06 -8.71
N LEU A 468 21.26 -16.80 -8.61
CA LEU A 468 20.85 -15.89 -7.53
C LEU A 468 19.32 -15.79 -7.32
N PRO A 469 18.48 -15.63 -8.37
CA PRO A 469 17.02 -15.56 -8.18
C PRO A 469 16.44 -16.84 -7.58
N GLU A 470 16.95 -18.00 -7.99
CA GLU A 470 16.51 -19.30 -7.48
C GLU A 470 17.00 -19.52 -6.04
N THR A 471 18.24 -19.12 -5.72
CA THR A 471 18.77 -19.11 -4.35
C THR A 471 17.87 -18.28 -3.44
N VAL A 472 17.48 -17.06 -3.84
CA VAL A 472 16.57 -16.23 -3.04
C VAL A 472 15.24 -16.94 -2.83
N LYS A 473 14.64 -17.50 -3.88
CA LYS A 473 13.37 -18.21 -3.79
C LYS A 473 13.42 -19.40 -2.82
N VAL A 474 14.42 -20.27 -2.97
CA VAL A 474 14.60 -21.46 -2.11
C VAL A 474 14.83 -21.06 -0.66
N VAL A 475 15.64 -20.03 -0.40
CA VAL A 475 15.88 -19.51 0.95
C VAL A 475 14.61 -18.96 1.59
N LEU A 476 13.75 -18.25 0.83
CA LEU A 476 12.47 -17.73 1.33
C LEU A 476 11.48 -18.84 1.71
N GLU A 477 11.49 -19.95 0.97
CA GLU A 477 10.67 -21.13 1.25
C GLU A 477 11.20 -21.90 2.46
N LEU A 478 12.48 -22.29 2.46
CA LEU A 478 13.10 -23.09 3.53
C LEU A 478 13.17 -22.35 4.88
N SER A 479 13.33 -21.03 4.85
CA SER A 479 13.30 -20.20 6.07
C SER A 479 11.92 -20.16 6.75
N GLY A 480 10.85 -20.60 6.06
CA GLY A 480 9.49 -20.55 6.57
C GLY A 480 8.89 -19.12 6.60
N LEU A 481 9.57 -18.12 6.03
CA LEU A 481 9.09 -16.74 6.00
C LEU A 481 7.76 -16.60 5.26
N ILE A 482 7.64 -17.23 4.08
CA ILE A 482 6.40 -17.20 3.27
C ILE A 482 5.25 -17.85 4.04
N ALA A 483 5.49 -19.02 4.66
CA ALA A 483 4.48 -19.72 5.44
C ALA A 483 4.03 -18.91 6.66
N HIS A 484 4.96 -18.24 7.34
CA HIS A 484 4.66 -17.37 8.47
C HIS A 484 3.75 -16.21 8.07
N TYR A 485 4.09 -15.50 7.00
CA TYR A 485 3.27 -14.38 6.54
C TYR A 485 1.93 -14.82 5.94
N ARG A 486 1.81 -16.03 5.37
CA ARG A 486 0.54 -16.52 4.81
C ARG A 486 -0.57 -16.63 5.87
N ASN A 487 -0.20 -16.83 7.13
CA ASN A 487 -1.14 -16.90 8.25
C ASN A 487 -1.49 -15.51 8.83
N GLU A 488 -0.96 -14.41 8.26
CA GLU A 488 -1.26 -13.04 8.67
C GLU A 488 -2.25 -12.35 7.72
N LYS A 489 -3.21 -11.57 8.27
CA LYS A 489 -4.22 -10.84 7.47
C LYS A 489 -3.61 -9.80 6.50
N GLU A 490 -2.54 -9.12 6.91
CA GLU A 490 -1.73 -8.21 6.06
C GLU A 490 -0.50 -8.93 5.45
N GLY A 491 -0.51 -10.26 5.50
CA GLY A 491 0.58 -11.09 5.02
C GLY A 491 0.76 -11.03 3.51
N ALA A 492 -0.32 -10.76 2.78
CA ALA A 492 -0.31 -10.67 1.32
C ALA A 492 0.70 -9.61 0.83
N ASP A 493 0.64 -8.39 1.37
CA ASP A 493 1.56 -7.30 1.02
C ASP A 493 3.02 -7.64 1.35
N ARG A 494 3.26 -8.35 2.47
CA ARG A 494 4.61 -8.75 2.88
C ARG A 494 5.16 -9.87 2.00
N ILE A 495 4.32 -10.84 1.64
CA ILE A 495 4.67 -11.90 0.70
C ILE A 495 4.99 -11.28 -0.65
N GLU A 496 4.16 -10.34 -1.12
CA GLU A 496 4.40 -9.60 -2.35
C GLU A 496 5.77 -8.91 -2.31
N ASN A 497 6.11 -8.23 -1.20
CA ASN A 497 7.44 -7.65 -1.02
C ASN A 497 8.57 -8.69 -1.10
N LEU A 498 8.42 -9.86 -0.46
CA LEU A 498 9.42 -10.94 -0.52
C LEU A 498 9.59 -11.49 -1.95
N GLU A 499 8.50 -11.61 -2.71
CA GLU A 499 8.57 -12.07 -4.10
C GLU A 499 9.16 -10.98 -5.02
N GLN A 500 9.00 -9.70 -4.66
CA GLN A 500 9.73 -8.61 -5.30
C GLN A 500 11.24 -8.69 -5.06
N LEU A 501 11.70 -9.31 -3.96
CA LEU A 501 13.14 -9.54 -3.74
C LEU A 501 13.72 -10.55 -4.75
N VAL A 502 12.95 -11.56 -5.14
CA VAL A 502 13.36 -12.51 -6.20
C VAL A 502 13.51 -11.78 -7.53
N SER A 503 12.54 -10.94 -7.85
CA SER A 503 12.63 -10.06 -9.04
C SER A 503 13.83 -9.10 -8.95
N ALA A 504 14.32 -8.82 -7.73
CA ALA A 504 15.48 -7.95 -7.50
C ALA A 504 16.79 -8.62 -7.84
N ALA A 505 16.93 -9.85 -7.39
CA ALA A 505 18.01 -10.71 -7.83
C ALA A 505 18.03 -10.85 -9.37
N THR A 506 16.87 -11.04 -10.02
CA THR A 506 16.81 -11.20 -11.49
C THR A 506 17.32 -9.96 -12.22
N LEU A 507 16.82 -8.78 -11.86
CA LEU A 507 17.23 -7.53 -12.48
C LEU A 507 18.73 -7.26 -12.25
N PHE A 508 19.20 -7.44 -11.02
CA PHE A 508 20.60 -7.24 -10.65
C PHE A 508 21.56 -8.12 -11.47
N VAL A 509 21.24 -9.41 -11.63
CA VAL A 509 22.04 -10.34 -12.46
C VAL A 509 22.12 -9.85 -13.91
N SER A 510 21.01 -9.35 -14.46
CA SER A 510 20.97 -8.85 -15.83
C SER A 510 21.74 -7.54 -16.04
N GLU A 511 21.72 -6.63 -15.06
CA GLU A 511 22.38 -5.31 -15.15
C GLU A 511 23.90 -5.40 -14.94
N GLU A 512 24.34 -6.18 -13.95
CA GLU A 512 25.77 -6.39 -13.66
C GLU A 512 26.44 -7.37 -14.65
N GLY A 513 25.68 -7.91 -15.61
CA GLY A 513 26.22 -8.79 -16.66
C GLY A 513 26.63 -10.16 -16.16
N TYR A 514 26.12 -10.61 -15.01
CA TYR A 514 26.28 -12.00 -14.57
C TYR A 514 25.49 -12.93 -15.51
N GLY A 515 26.04 -14.10 -15.84
CA GLY A 515 25.30 -15.10 -16.61
C GLY A 515 24.02 -15.50 -15.89
N LEU A 516 22.89 -15.58 -16.60
CA LEU A 516 21.58 -15.92 -16.01
C LEU A 516 21.60 -17.27 -15.27
N ASP A 517 22.46 -18.20 -15.70
CA ASP A 517 22.65 -19.53 -15.11
C ASP A 517 23.88 -19.60 -14.17
N ALA A 518 24.56 -18.48 -13.90
CA ALA A 518 25.74 -18.46 -13.06
C ALA A 518 25.36 -18.74 -11.59
N PRO A 519 25.99 -19.73 -10.92
CA PRO A 519 25.64 -20.04 -9.54
C PRO A 519 25.91 -18.86 -8.61
N ALA A 520 24.99 -18.61 -7.68
CA ALA A 520 24.99 -17.44 -6.79
C ALA A 520 26.26 -17.31 -5.92
N PHE A 521 26.90 -18.45 -5.62
CA PHE A 521 28.08 -18.58 -4.76
C PHE A 521 29.40 -18.66 -5.54
N LEU A 522 29.35 -18.85 -6.87
CA LEU A 522 30.54 -18.86 -7.70
C LEU A 522 30.90 -17.40 -8.03
N GLY A 523 31.98 -16.89 -7.42
CA GLY A 523 32.80 -15.90 -8.11
C GLY A 523 33.36 -16.54 -9.39
N PRO A 524 33.62 -15.79 -10.48
CA PRO A 524 34.31 -16.36 -11.63
C PRO A 524 35.59 -17.02 -11.12
N GLN A 525 35.91 -18.22 -11.62
CA GLN A 525 37.25 -18.77 -11.41
C GLN A 525 38.23 -17.69 -11.84
N ALA A 526 39.12 -17.28 -10.94
CA ALA A 526 40.28 -16.50 -11.31
C ALA A 526 41.06 -17.35 -12.34
N GLN A 527 40.76 -17.16 -13.62
CA GLN A 527 41.74 -17.47 -14.63
C GLN A 527 42.87 -16.52 -14.32
N ALA A 528 44.00 -17.09 -13.88
CA ALA A 528 45.25 -16.38 -13.89
C ALA A 528 45.43 -15.86 -15.32
N THR A 529 45.05 -14.61 -15.56
CA THR A 529 45.55 -13.90 -16.73
C THR A 529 47.02 -13.72 -16.40
N ALA A 530 47.85 -14.52 -17.06
CA ALA A 530 49.28 -14.30 -17.01
C ALA A 530 49.48 -12.82 -17.33
N GLY A 531 50.01 -12.05 -16.38
CA GLY A 531 50.39 -10.68 -16.63
C GLY A 531 51.27 -10.62 -17.87
N THR A 532 51.21 -9.52 -18.61
CA THR A 532 52.08 -9.30 -19.77
C THR A 532 53.52 -9.61 -19.42
N ALA A 533 54.14 -10.56 -20.13
CA ALA A 533 55.52 -10.97 -19.89
C ALA A 533 56.44 -9.75 -20.01
N ILE A 534 57.08 -9.38 -18.90
CA ILE A 534 58.13 -8.35 -18.92
C ILE A 534 59.42 -9.06 -19.32
N THR A 535 59.85 -8.84 -20.56
CA THR A 535 61.16 -9.30 -21.02
C THR A 535 62.21 -8.37 -20.46
N THR A 536 63.04 -8.88 -19.55
CA THR A 536 64.26 -8.17 -19.13
C THR A 536 65.32 -8.29 -20.23
N ALA A 537 66.27 -7.35 -20.26
CA ALA A 537 67.27 -7.23 -21.34
C ALA A 537 68.14 -8.50 -21.56
N ASP A 538 68.11 -9.45 -20.62
CA ASP A 538 68.84 -10.72 -20.66
C ASP A 538 67.98 -11.92 -21.11
N GLY A 539 66.75 -11.70 -21.61
CA GLY A 539 65.91 -12.75 -22.19
C GLY A 539 65.24 -13.70 -21.19
N VAL A 540 65.20 -13.33 -19.91
CA VAL A 540 64.46 -14.07 -18.87
C VAL A 540 63.05 -13.50 -18.77
N GLU A 541 62.04 -14.35 -19.02
CA GLU A 541 60.64 -14.06 -18.76
C GLU A 541 60.40 -14.06 -17.24
N VAL A 542 60.09 -12.89 -16.68
CA VAL A 542 59.66 -12.77 -15.29
C VAL A 542 58.17 -12.50 -15.29
N ILE A 543 57.40 -13.40 -14.68
CA ILE A 543 55.98 -13.24 -14.41
C ILE A 543 55.86 -12.39 -13.14
N ASP A 544 55.19 -11.25 -13.24
CA ASP A 544 54.88 -10.41 -12.08
C ASP A 544 53.88 -11.13 -11.17
N ALA A 545 54.34 -11.59 -10.01
CA ALA A 545 53.53 -12.32 -9.03
C ALA A 545 52.66 -11.40 -8.15
N ASP A 546 52.85 -10.07 -8.25
CA ASP A 546 52.19 -9.07 -7.39
C ASP A 546 51.11 -8.24 -8.12
N ALA A 547 50.71 -8.61 -9.33
CA ALA A 547 49.56 -8.00 -9.99
C ALA A 547 48.28 -8.28 -9.14
N PRO A 548 47.59 -7.24 -8.63
CA PRO A 548 46.42 -7.44 -7.79
C PRO A 548 45.33 -8.16 -8.59
N LEU A 549 44.99 -9.38 -8.16
CA LEU A 549 43.81 -10.08 -8.65
C LEU A 549 42.60 -9.19 -8.39
N VAL A 550 41.88 -8.80 -9.45
CA VAL A 550 40.57 -8.17 -9.32
C VAL A 550 39.68 -9.19 -8.61
N THR A 551 39.38 -8.98 -7.33
CA THR A 551 38.50 -9.83 -6.54
C THR A 551 37.07 -9.64 -7.06
N ILE A 552 36.68 -10.41 -8.06
CA ILE A 552 35.32 -10.37 -8.60
C ILE A 552 34.40 -11.01 -7.57
N MET A 553 33.51 -10.20 -6.98
CA MET A 553 32.54 -10.64 -5.98
C MET A 553 31.57 -11.68 -6.58
N SER A 554 31.16 -12.65 -5.78
CA SER A 554 30.08 -13.57 -6.18
C SER A 554 28.78 -12.78 -6.42
N PRO A 555 27.86 -13.27 -7.28
CA PRO A 555 26.58 -12.61 -7.52
C PRO A 555 25.82 -12.31 -6.22
N LEU A 556 25.84 -13.23 -5.25
CA LEU A 556 25.21 -13.04 -3.95
C LEU A 556 25.89 -11.94 -3.12
N SER A 557 27.23 -11.95 -3.04
CA SER A 557 27.97 -10.94 -2.27
C SER A 557 27.84 -9.54 -2.87
N ALA A 558 27.85 -9.45 -4.20
CA ALA A 558 27.62 -8.22 -4.94
C ALA A 558 26.19 -7.69 -4.71
N PHE A 559 25.18 -8.56 -4.78
CA PHE A 559 23.79 -8.20 -4.50
C PHE A 559 23.58 -7.71 -3.06
N LEU A 560 24.17 -8.39 -2.07
CA LEU A 560 24.10 -7.97 -0.66
C LEU A 560 24.78 -6.61 -0.43
N SER A 561 25.87 -6.34 -1.14
CA SER A 561 26.57 -5.05 -1.08
C SER A 561 25.74 -3.94 -1.73
N HIS A 562 25.15 -4.19 -2.90
CA HIS A 562 24.22 -3.29 -3.57
C HIS A 562 23.02 -2.94 -2.67
N ALA A 563 22.37 -3.97 -2.10
CA ALA A 563 21.25 -3.80 -1.17
C ALA A 563 21.61 -2.95 0.06
N SER A 564 22.85 -3.06 0.55
CA SER A 564 23.33 -2.26 1.67
C SER A 564 23.57 -0.79 1.28
N LEU A 565 24.09 -0.53 0.08
CA LEU A 565 24.33 0.83 -0.42
C LEU A 565 23.02 1.58 -0.71
N GLU A 566 22.05 0.90 -1.34
CA GLU A 566 20.72 1.44 -1.63
C GLU A 566 19.93 1.76 -0.35
N ALA A 567 20.16 0.99 0.72
CA ALA A 567 19.62 1.28 2.05
C ALA A 567 20.28 2.51 2.72
N GLY A 568 21.51 2.85 2.37
CA GLY A 568 22.31 3.90 3.03
C GLY A 568 22.15 5.31 2.46
N ASP A 569 22.32 5.50 1.14
CA ASP A 569 22.90 6.77 0.66
C ASP A 569 21.95 7.82 0.05
N ASN A 570 20.69 7.50 -0.28
CA ASN A 570 19.86 8.42 -1.10
C ASN A 570 18.54 8.94 -0.48
N GLN A 571 18.29 8.80 0.83
CA GLN A 571 17.21 9.61 1.43
C GLN A 571 17.66 11.05 1.58
N ALA A 572 16.85 11.91 0.98
CA ALA A 572 16.82 13.29 1.38
C ALA A 572 16.37 13.39 2.85
N GLN A 573 17.20 14.01 3.69
CA GLN A 573 16.85 14.27 5.09
C GLN A 573 15.60 15.18 5.18
N ALA A 574 14.95 15.22 6.35
CA ALA A 574 13.80 16.10 6.54
C ALA A 574 14.18 17.57 6.23
N GLY A 575 13.56 18.14 5.18
CA GLY A 575 13.83 19.51 4.71
C GLY A 575 14.69 19.59 3.44
N GLN A 576 15.22 18.48 2.94
CA GLN A 576 15.90 18.43 1.63
C GLN A 576 14.88 18.26 0.50
N ASP A 577 15.15 18.92 -0.64
CA ASP A 577 14.30 18.84 -1.84
C ASP A 577 14.42 17.48 -2.52
N ALA A 578 13.31 16.75 -2.62
CA ALA A 578 13.27 15.39 -3.13
C ALA A 578 11.91 15.01 -3.71
N LEU A 579 11.93 14.06 -4.64
CA LEU A 579 10.74 13.49 -5.26
C LEU A 579 9.90 12.74 -4.22
N GLN A 580 8.57 12.85 -4.30
CA GLN A 580 7.68 12.22 -3.31
C GLN A 580 7.10 10.91 -3.86
N LEU A 581 7.42 9.78 -3.24
CA LEU A 581 6.87 8.45 -3.58
C LEU A 581 5.90 8.03 -2.51
N MET A 582 4.69 7.62 -2.88
CA MET A 582 3.71 7.16 -1.90
C MET A 582 2.59 6.32 -2.49
N THR A 583 1.92 5.57 -1.63
CA THR A 583 0.63 4.97 -1.99
C THR A 583 -0.44 6.03 -2.15
N VAL A 584 -1.44 5.78 -3.00
CA VAL A 584 -2.59 6.70 -3.15
C VAL A 584 -3.28 6.99 -1.80
N HIS A 585 -3.41 5.99 -0.94
CA HIS A 585 -3.96 6.15 0.42
C HIS A 585 -3.19 7.16 1.28
N SER A 586 -1.85 7.15 1.17
CA SER A 586 -0.97 8.05 1.91
C SER A 586 -0.97 9.48 1.34
N ALA A 587 -1.39 9.65 0.09
CA ALA A 587 -1.48 10.95 -0.58
C ALA A 587 -2.72 11.76 -0.17
N LYS A 588 -3.71 11.15 0.50
CA LYS A 588 -4.92 11.86 0.93
C LYS A 588 -4.56 13.07 1.81
N GLY A 589 -5.10 14.22 1.43
CA GLY A 589 -4.82 15.52 2.07
C GLY A 589 -3.55 16.23 1.61
N LEU A 590 -2.70 15.61 0.78
CA LEU A 590 -1.55 16.25 0.13
C LEU A 590 -1.94 16.82 -1.24
N GLU A 591 -1.05 17.61 -1.84
CA GLU A 591 -1.20 18.20 -3.17
C GLU A 591 0.17 18.51 -3.76
N PHE A 592 0.32 18.31 -5.07
CA PHE A 592 1.57 18.44 -5.80
C PHE A 592 1.32 19.14 -7.12
N ASP A 593 2.31 19.86 -7.63
CA ASP A 593 2.16 20.55 -8.91
C ASP A 593 2.10 19.53 -10.06
N ALA A 594 2.94 18.50 -10.01
CA ALA A 594 2.93 17.38 -10.96
C ALA A 594 2.73 16.04 -10.24
N VAL A 595 1.86 15.20 -10.80
CA VAL A 595 1.57 13.86 -10.27
C VAL A 595 1.66 12.82 -11.37
N PHE A 596 2.34 11.71 -11.06
CA PHE A 596 2.36 10.49 -11.85
C PHE A 596 1.51 9.43 -11.14
N ILE A 597 0.54 8.84 -11.81
CA ILE A 597 -0.23 7.68 -11.33
C ILE A 597 0.21 6.47 -12.16
N THR A 598 0.80 5.47 -11.51
CA THR A 598 1.47 4.35 -12.18
C THR A 598 0.75 3.02 -12.00
N GLY A 599 1.00 2.08 -12.91
CA GLY A 599 0.41 0.75 -12.88
C GLY A 599 -1.12 0.74 -12.94
N LEU A 600 -1.69 1.54 -13.84
CA LEU A 600 -3.13 1.57 -14.11
C LEU A 600 -3.56 0.34 -14.94
N GLU A 601 -3.54 -0.81 -14.29
CA GLU A 601 -3.75 -2.14 -14.87
C GLU A 601 -4.87 -2.88 -14.13
N GLU A 602 -5.68 -3.67 -14.85
CA GLU A 602 -6.66 -4.57 -14.22
C GLU A 602 -5.96 -5.60 -13.32
N GLY A 603 -6.48 -5.76 -12.10
CA GLY A 603 -5.88 -6.62 -11.07
C GLY A 603 -4.88 -5.90 -10.17
N LEU A 604 -4.34 -4.75 -10.61
CA LEU A 604 -3.47 -3.89 -9.82
C LEU A 604 -4.22 -2.63 -9.35
N PHE A 605 -4.77 -1.85 -10.28
CA PHE A 605 -5.58 -0.67 -10.00
C PHE A 605 -6.71 -0.54 -11.05
N PRO A 606 -7.89 -1.16 -10.84
CA PRO A 606 -8.40 -1.68 -9.56
C PRO A 606 -7.74 -2.99 -9.10
N HIS A 607 -7.54 -3.11 -7.79
CA HIS A 607 -6.94 -4.30 -7.17
C HIS A 607 -7.82 -5.56 -7.33
N GLU A 608 -7.22 -6.74 -7.54
CA GLU A 608 -7.94 -7.99 -7.83
C GLU A 608 -9.02 -8.35 -6.76
N ASN A 609 -8.73 -8.11 -5.48
CA ASN A 609 -9.69 -8.38 -4.39
C ASN A 609 -10.93 -7.48 -4.45
N SER A 610 -10.82 -6.26 -4.97
CA SER A 610 -11.95 -5.32 -5.07
C SER A 610 -13.07 -5.82 -5.97
N ALA A 611 -12.75 -6.71 -6.93
CA ALA A 611 -13.74 -7.34 -7.80
C ALA A 611 -14.59 -8.40 -7.08
N LYS A 612 -14.13 -8.91 -5.94
CA LYS A 612 -14.84 -9.94 -5.14
C LYS A 612 -15.70 -9.32 -4.03
N GLU A 613 -15.42 -8.08 -3.66
CA GLU A 613 -16.07 -7.37 -2.55
C GLU A 613 -17.27 -6.55 -3.04
N GLU A 614 -18.35 -6.52 -2.28
CA GLU A 614 -19.52 -5.69 -2.61
C GLU A 614 -19.13 -4.20 -2.51
N GLY A 615 -19.25 -3.47 -3.63
CA GLY A 615 -18.84 -2.06 -3.69
C GLY A 615 -17.33 -1.82 -3.76
N GLY A 616 -16.50 -2.87 -3.83
CA GLY A 616 -15.04 -2.72 -3.85
C GLY A 616 -14.52 -1.92 -5.05
N VAL A 617 -15.12 -2.08 -6.23
CA VAL A 617 -14.78 -1.28 -7.41
C VAL A 617 -15.13 0.20 -7.23
N GLU A 618 -16.23 0.53 -6.55
CA GLU A 618 -16.59 1.92 -6.27
C GLU A 618 -15.59 2.58 -5.30
N GLU A 619 -15.04 1.81 -4.36
CA GLU A 619 -13.97 2.25 -3.46
C GLU A 619 -12.64 2.46 -4.20
N GLU A 620 -12.23 1.53 -5.07
CA GLU A 620 -11.04 1.73 -5.92
C GLU A 620 -11.21 2.94 -6.85
N ARG A 621 -12.44 3.22 -7.30
CA ARG A 621 -12.74 4.43 -8.09
C ARG A 621 -12.61 5.70 -7.26
N ARG A 622 -13.08 5.71 -6.01
CA ARG A 622 -12.82 6.80 -5.05
C ARG A 622 -11.32 6.99 -4.81
N LEU A 623 -10.57 5.90 -4.74
CA LEU A 623 -9.12 5.94 -4.61
C LEU A 623 -8.46 6.61 -5.84
N MET A 624 -8.89 6.24 -7.05
CA MET A 624 -8.41 6.87 -8.29
C MET A 624 -8.82 8.35 -8.38
N TYR A 625 -10.03 8.70 -7.96
CA TYR A 625 -10.47 10.10 -7.80
C TYR A 625 -9.56 10.89 -6.84
N VAL A 626 -9.20 10.30 -5.69
CA VAL A 626 -8.24 10.90 -4.76
C VAL A 626 -6.89 11.13 -5.44
N ALA A 627 -6.38 10.15 -6.19
CA ALA A 627 -5.11 10.25 -6.92
C ALA A 627 -5.10 11.40 -7.93
N ILE A 628 -6.12 11.47 -8.80
CA ILE A 628 -6.27 12.53 -9.81
C ILE A 628 -6.30 13.91 -9.15
N THR A 629 -7.10 14.05 -8.08
CA THR A 629 -7.28 15.35 -7.39
C THR A 629 -6.09 15.76 -6.51
N ARG A 630 -4.98 15.02 -6.52
CA ARG A 630 -3.70 15.46 -5.92
C ARG A 630 -2.92 16.39 -6.83
N ALA A 631 -3.15 16.32 -8.14
CA ALA A 631 -2.45 17.12 -9.13
C ALA A 631 -3.02 18.54 -9.20
N ARG A 632 -2.15 19.56 -9.15
CA ARG A 632 -2.53 20.95 -9.37
C ARG A 632 -2.42 21.35 -10.83
N LYS A 633 -1.27 21.07 -11.49
CA LYS A 633 -0.94 21.58 -12.83
C LYS A 633 -0.80 20.49 -13.88
N ARG A 634 -0.03 19.43 -13.61
CA ARG A 634 0.24 18.33 -14.55
C ARG A 634 -0.13 16.98 -13.96
N LEU A 635 -0.79 16.15 -14.77
CA LEU A 635 -1.15 14.79 -14.42
C LEU A 635 -0.71 13.83 -15.52
N PHE A 636 0.04 12.81 -15.11
CA PHE A 636 0.52 11.73 -15.95
C PHE A 636 -0.06 10.42 -15.45
N MET A 637 -0.53 9.58 -16.37
CA MET A 637 -1.11 8.28 -16.10
C MET A 637 -0.37 7.23 -16.93
N THR A 638 0.09 6.16 -16.29
CA THR A 638 0.88 5.12 -16.96
C THR A 638 0.37 3.72 -16.66
N PHE A 639 0.56 2.83 -17.63
CA PHE A 639 0.34 1.39 -17.49
C PHE A 639 1.34 0.63 -18.35
N SER A 640 1.64 -0.62 -18.00
CA SER A 640 2.52 -1.49 -18.78
C SER A 640 1.77 -2.69 -19.38
N GLN A 641 2.14 -3.09 -20.60
CA GLN A 641 1.62 -4.30 -21.25
C GLN A 641 2.06 -5.58 -20.52
N THR A 642 3.29 -5.56 -20.01
CA THR A 642 3.85 -6.63 -19.21
C THR A 642 4.40 -6.09 -17.89
N ARG A 643 4.26 -6.86 -16.82
CA ARG A 643 4.86 -6.54 -15.53
C ARG A 643 5.41 -7.80 -14.90
N MET A 644 6.60 -7.68 -14.32
CA MET A 644 7.14 -8.76 -13.50
C MET A 644 6.56 -8.65 -12.10
N LEU A 645 5.49 -9.42 -11.85
CA LEU A 645 4.88 -9.54 -10.53
C LEU A 645 5.17 -10.93 -9.99
N HIS A 646 5.75 -10.98 -8.80
CA HIS A 646 6.04 -12.24 -8.10
C HIS A 646 7.01 -13.18 -8.84
N GLY A 647 7.99 -12.62 -9.56
CA GLY A 647 8.93 -13.42 -10.36
C GLY A 647 8.32 -14.02 -11.64
N GLN A 648 7.06 -13.73 -11.97
CA GLN A 648 6.40 -14.15 -13.19
C GLN A 648 6.02 -12.94 -14.04
N THR A 649 6.27 -13.02 -15.34
CA THR A 649 5.80 -12.02 -16.29
C THR A 649 4.29 -12.19 -16.48
N ARG A 650 3.52 -11.21 -16.02
CA ARG A 650 2.09 -11.12 -16.30
C ARG A 650 1.84 -10.20 -17.48
N TYR A 651 0.91 -10.61 -18.34
CA TYR A 651 0.35 -9.76 -19.38
C TYR A 651 -0.85 -9.05 -18.80
N ASN A 652 -0.75 -7.73 -18.70
CA ASN A 652 -1.73 -6.93 -18.00
C ASN A 652 -2.69 -6.29 -18.98
N MET A 653 -3.96 -6.24 -18.60
CA MET A 653 -4.95 -5.47 -19.33
C MET A 653 -4.97 -4.05 -18.76
N ARG A 654 -5.14 -3.06 -19.64
CA ARG A 654 -5.35 -1.67 -19.23
C ARG A 654 -6.50 -1.58 -18.22
N SER A 655 -6.38 -0.73 -17.21
CA SER A 655 -7.44 -0.48 -16.24
C SER A 655 -8.72 -0.02 -16.92
N ARG A 656 -9.87 -0.53 -16.45
CA ARG A 656 -11.21 -0.06 -16.86
C ARG A 656 -11.41 1.43 -16.63
N PHE A 657 -10.69 2.02 -15.67
CA PHE A 657 -10.84 3.45 -15.36
C PHE A 657 -10.51 4.33 -16.55
N PHE A 658 -9.65 3.90 -17.50
CA PHE A 658 -9.40 4.65 -18.72
C PHE A 658 -10.63 4.80 -19.63
N ASP A 659 -11.53 3.80 -19.62
CA ASP A 659 -12.77 3.84 -20.40
C ASP A 659 -13.84 4.73 -19.72
N GLU A 660 -13.58 5.18 -18.49
CA GLU A 660 -14.42 6.05 -17.67
C GLU A 660 -13.90 7.50 -17.62
N LEU A 661 -12.90 7.84 -18.45
CA LEU A 661 -12.31 9.18 -18.52
C LEU A 661 -12.76 9.93 -19.79
N PRO A 662 -12.86 11.27 -19.78
CA PRO A 662 -13.33 12.03 -20.92
C PRO A 662 -12.25 12.16 -22.00
N GLU A 663 -12.57 11.81 -23.25
CA GLU A 663 -11.59 11.79 -24.35
C GLU A 663 -10.94 13.16 -24.60
N ASP A 664 -11.70 14.26 -24.46
CA ASP A 664 -11.23 15.62 -24.72
C ASP A 664 -10.21 16.11 -23.68
N ALA A 665 -10.25 15.58 -22.45
CA ALA A 665 -9.33 15.96 -21.39
C ALA A 665 -7.99 15.21 -21.46
N ILE A 666 -7.92 14.15 -22.27
CA ILE A 666 -6.80 13.19 -22.29
C ILE A 666 -5.97 13.32 -23.56
N LYS A 667 -4.65 13.26 -23.39
CA LYS A 667 -3.67 13.17 -24.46
C LYS A 667 -2.90 11.86 -24.36
N TRP A 668 -3.13 10.95 -25.32
CA TRP A 668 -2.34 9.74 -25.47
C TRP A 668 -0.99 10.07 -26.11
N LEU A 669 0.10 9.72 -25.43
CA LEU A 669 1.47 9.95 -25.90
C LEU A 669 2.00 8.77 -26.70
N SER A 670 1.54 7.56 -26.39
CA SER A 670 1.73 6.37 -27.21
C SER A 670 0.63 6.30 -28.30
N PRO A 671 0.90 5.68 -29.47
CA PRO A 671 -0.14 5.39 -30.44
C PRO A 671 -1.23 4.55 -29.77
N LYS A 672 -2.49 5.01 -29.79
CA LYS A 672 -3.62 4.16 -29.40
C LYS A 672 -3.55 2.92 -30.29
N VAL A 673 -3.24 1.75 -29.75
CA VAL A 673 -3.50 0.50 -30.45
C VAL A 673 -5.02 0.48 -30.63
N GLN A 674 -5.49 0.86 -31.82
CA GLN A 674 -6.89 0.75 -32.18
C GLN A 674 -7.32 -0.65 -31.80
N LYS A 675 -8.42 -0.78 -31.05
CA LYS A 675 -9.18 -2.02 -30.99
C LYS A 675 -9.39 -2.40 -32.44
N ASN A 676 -8.59 -3.32 -32.94
CA ASN A 676 -8.79 -3.91 -34.25
C ASN A 676 -10.12 -4.64 -34.08
N SER A 677 -11.18 -3.97 -34.53
CA SER A 677 -12.55 -4.41 -34.50
C SER A 677 -12.72 -5.52 -35.54
N TRP A 678 -12.01 -6.62 -35.32
CA TRP A 678 -12.16 -7.88 -36.06
C TRP A 678 -13.43 -8.62 -35.62
N PHE A 679 -14.17 -8.08 -34.64
CA PHE A 679 -15.37 -8.69 -34.07
C PHE A 679 -16.68 -7.93 -34.37
N ALA A 680 -16.69 -6.84 -35.15
CA ALA A 680 -17.93 -6.05 -35.35
C ALA A 680 -18.51 -6.01 -36.78
N HIS A 681 -17.90 -6.64 -37.79
CA HIS A 681 -18.50 -6.73 -39.13
C HIS A 681 -18.32 -8.13 -39.76
N PRO A 682 -19.40 -8.92 -39.96
CA PRO A 682 -19.33 -10.08 -40.83
C PRO A 682 -19.43 -9.58 -42.28
N LYS A 683 -18.33 -9.04 -42.80
CA LYS A 683 -18.14 -8.91 -44.24
C LYS A 683 -16.92 -9.74 -44.59
N SER A 684 -17.17 -10.93 -45.13
CA SER A 684 -16.14 -11.82 -45.63
C SER A 684 -15.30 -11.11 -46.68
N ALA A 685 -13.99 -11.04 -46.46
CA ALA A 685 -12.98 -10.62 -47.43
C ALA A 685 -12.80 -11.65 -48.56
N TRP A 686 -13.91 -12.13 -49.13
CA TRP A 686 -13.99 -13.07 -50.23
C TRP A 686 -14.91 -12.59 -51.37
N ASP A 687 -15.57 -11.43 -51.25
CA ASP A 687 -16.51 -10.92 -52.27
C ASP A 687 -15.96 -9.83 -53.19
N ASP A 688 -14.72 -9.37 -53.01
CA ASP A 688 -14.09 -8.42 -53.96
C ASP A 688 -12.66 -8.86 -54.30
N ALA A 689 -12.56 -9.77 -55.27
CA ALA A 689 -11.32 -10.01 -55.99
C ALA A 689 -11.47 -9.48 -57.43
N PRO A 690 -10.66 -8.50 -57.86
CA PRO A 690 -10.23 -8.44 -59.24
C PRO A 690 -9.06 -9.41 -59.42
N GLU A 691 -9.20 -10.29 -60.40
CA GLU A 691 -8.14 -11.16 -60.88
C GLU A 691 -6.87 -10.36 -61.26
N SER A 692 -5.72 -11.01 -61.05
CA SER A 692 -4.38 -10.63 -61.51
C SER A 692 -3.54 -9.78 -60.55
N GLY A 693 -2.58 -10.43 -59.89
CA GLY A 693 -1.51 -9.74 -59.16
C GLY A 693 -0.77 -10.63 -58.17
N ASN A 694 0.31 -11.26 -58.64
CA ASN A 694 1.18 -12.18 -57.91
C ASN A 694 1.81 -11.53 -56.65
N ASN A 695 1.28 -11.80 -55.45
CA ASN A 695 1.78 -11.22 -54.20
C ASN A 695 2.77 -12.18 -53.50
N LYS A 696 4.06 -11.98 -53.78
CA LYS A 696 5.21 -12.77 -53.25
C LYS A 696 5.42 -12.67 -51.72
N ILE A 697 4.60 -11.91 -51.00
CA ILE A 697 4.73 -11.72 -49.55
C ILE A 697 3.88 -12.77 -48.78
N ALA A 698 2.84 -13.35 -49.41
CA ALA A 698 1.99 -14.37 -48.79
C ALA A 698 2.62 -15.79 -48.77
N GLN A 699 3.70 -16.02 -49.52
CA GLN A 699 4.37 -17.34 -49.59
C GLN A 699 5.47 -17.54 -48.54
N ASN A 700 5.89 -16.50 -47.81
CA ASN A 700 6.99 -16.61 -46.83
C ASN A 700 6.54 -16.88 -45.38
N PHE A 701 5.24 -16.99 -45.11
CA PHE A 701 4.71 -17.29 -43.76
C PHE A 701 4.09 -18.70 -43.63
N SER A 702 4.33 -19.59 -44.59
CA SER A 702 3.81 -20.96 -44.53
C SER A 702 4.87 -22.00 -44.84
N ARG A 703 5.52 -22.53 -43.79
CA ARG A 703 5.94 -23.94 -43.66
C ARG A 703 6.57 -24.16 -42.28
N SER A 704 5.74 -24.48 -41.28
CA SER A 704 6.14 -25.37 -40.20
C SER A 704 5.82 -26.81 -40.62
N ASP A 705 6.77 -27.73 -40.47
CA ASP A 705 6.68 -29.14 -40.87
C ASP A 705 5.65 -29.96 -40.06
N SER A 706 4.91 -29.30 -39.16
CA SER A 706 3.99 -29.92 -38.21
C SER A 706 2.53 -29.97 -38.67
N GLY A 707 2.16 -29.32 -39.79
CA GLY A 707 0.79 -29.36 -40.33
C GLY A 707 -0.27 -28.59 -39.52
N TRP A 708 0.18 -27.82 -38.52
CA TRP A 708 -0.63 -26.97 -37.62
C TRP A 708 -0.15 -25.52 -37.67
N ARG A 709 -1.07 -24.55 -37.51
CA ARG A 709 -0.78 -23.11 -37.61
C ARG A 709 -1.08 -22.40 -36.28
N ILE A 710 -0.26 -21.41 -35.92
CA ILE A 710 -0.55 -20.49 -34.81
C ILE A 710 -1.83 -19.70 -35.15
N GLY A 711 -2.73 -19.57 -34.19
CA GLY A 711 -4.07 -18.99 -34.35
C GLY A 711 -5.14 -19.97 -34.83
N GLN A 712 -4.79 -21.25 -35.07
CA GLN A 712 -5.76 -22.25 -35.51
C GLN A 712 -6.62 -22.75 -34.35
N ASN A 713 -7.93 -22.87 -34.60
CA ASN A 713 -8.87 -23.47 -33.67
C ASN A 713 -8.76 -25.01 -33.70
N VAL A 714 -8.76 -25.61 -32.51
CA VAL A 714 -8.63 -27.05 -32.32
C VAL A 714 -9.58 -27.56 -31.25
N ALA A 715 -10.09 -28.77 -31.42
CA ALA A 715 -10.86 -29.47 -30.40
C ALA A 715 -10.00 -30.56 -29.75
N HIS A 716 -10.04 -30.66 -28.42
CA HIS A 716 -9.45 -31.76 -27.67
C HIS A 716 -10.52 -32.47 -26.83
N ALA A 717 -10.58 -33.79 -26.90
CA ALA A 717 -11.61 -34.60 -26.23
C ALA A 717 -11.75 -34.35 -24.73
N LYS A 718 -10.67 -33.95 -24.04
CA LYS A 718 -10.67 -33.64 -22.60
C LYS A 718 -10.85 -32.16 -22.26
N PHE A 719 -10.40 -31.26 -23.14
CA PHE A 719 -10.27 -29.83 -22.82
C PHE A 719 -11.19 -28.93 -23.65
N GLY A 720 -11.96 -29.50 -24.58
CA GLY A 720 -12.88 -28.75 -25.43
C GLY A 720 -12.16 -27.99 -26.54
N GLU A 721 -12.78 -26.90 -27.00
CA GLU A 721 -12.24 -26.02 -28.03
C GLU A 721 -11.12 -25.14 -27.48
N GLY A 722 -10.08 -24.94 -28.27
CA GLY A 722 -8.97 -24.08 -27.93
C GLY A 722 -8.27 -23.50 -29.14
N VAL A 723 -7.40 -22.52 -28.91
CA VAL A 723 -6.64 -21.83 -29.95
C VAL A 723 -5.15 -22.08 -29.73
N ILE A 724 -4.44 -22.46 -30.81
CA ILE A 724 -2.99 -22.61 -30.77
C ILE A 724 -2.35 -21.22 -30.64
N VAL A 725 -1.67 -20.95 -29.53
CA VAL A 725 -1.03 -19.67 -29.22
C VAL A 725 0.44 -19.67 -29.62
N ASN A 726 1.12 -20.81 -29.48
CA ASN A 726 2.51 -20.98 -29.89
C ASN A 726 2.79 -22.44 -30.31
N ILE A 727 3.77 -22.65 -31.19
CA ILE A 727 4.27 -23.98 -31.55
C ILE A 727 5.78 -23.97 -31.34
N GLU A 728 6.26 -24.90 -30.51
CA GLU A 728 7.67 -25.02 -30.14
C GLU A 728 8.21 -26.41 -30.53
N GLY A 729 9.45 -26.45 -31.02
CA GLY A 729 10.12 -27.67 -31.46
C GLY A 729 10.05 -27.91 -32.98
N GLY A 730 10.92 -28.80 -33.47
CA GLY A 730 11.00 -29.21 -34.87
C GLY A 730 11.15 -30.73 -34.99
N GLY A 731 10.53 -31.33 -36.02
CA GLY A 731 10.51 -32.77 -36.24
C GLY A 731 9.50 -33.53 -35.37
N GLY A 732 9.77 -34.81 -35.09
CA GLY A 732 8.85 -35.75 -34.44
C GLY A 732 8.44 -35.45 -32.99
N ALA A 733 8.89 -34.35 -32.40
CA ALA A 733 8.56 -33.91 -31.04
C ALA A 733 8.11 -32.43 -31.04
N THR A 734 7.10 -32.11 -31.86
CA THR A 734 6.54 -30.75 -31.91
C THR A 734 5.49 -30.57 -30.80
N ARG A 735 5.64 -29.53 -29.98
CA ARG A 735 4.71 -29.19 -28.90
C ARG A 735 3.94 -27.91 -29.23
N ALA A 736 2.66 -27.87 -28.88
CA ALA A 736 1.82 -26.70 -29.05
C ALA A 736 1.32 -26.18 -27.69
N HIS A 737 1.39 -24.87 -27.52
CA HIS A 737 0.74 -24.13 -26.45
C HIS A 737 -0.68 -23.80 -26.91
N ILE A 738 -1.68 -24.39 -26.27
CA ILE A 738 -3.08 -24.27 -26.67
C ILE A 738 -3.88 -23.67 -25.52
N ASN A 739 -4.61 -22.58 -25.80
CA ASN A 739 -5.51 -21.96 -24.83
C ASN A 739 -6.90 -22.58 -24.98
N PHE A 740 -7.36 -23.34 -23.98
CA PHE A 740 -8.68 -23.96 -23.95
C PHE A 740 -9.73 -23.10 -23.23
N GLY A 741 -9.48 -21.78 -23.10
CA GLY A 741 -10.37 -20.85 -22.40
C GLY A 741 -10.56 -21.24 -20.94
N LYS A 742 -11.67 -21.95 -20.63
CA LYS A 742 -12.02 -22.42 -19.28
C LYS A 742 -10.96 -23.31 -18.62
N PHE A 743 -10.17 -24.04 -19.40
CA PHE A 743 -9.12 -24.93 -18.87
C PHE A 743 -7.71 -24.32 -18.89
N GLY A 744 -7.61 -23.04 -19.29
CA GLY A 744 -6.35 -22.30 -19.37
C GLY A 744 -5.40 -22.83 -20.45
N MET A 745 -4.15 -22.38 -20.35
CA MET A 745 -3.07 -22.80 -21.25
C MET A 745 -2.63 -24.23 -20.97
N LYS A 746 -2.51 -25.05 -22.02
CA LYS A 746 -1.96 -26.41 -21.97
C LYS A 746 -0.86 -26.58 -23.01
N LEU A 747 0.24 -27.17 -22.58
CA LEU A 747 1.31 -27.63 -23.47
C LEU A 747 1.02 -29.08 -23.87
N LEU A 748 0.78 -29.32 -25.15
CA LEU A 748 0.46 -30.63 -25.69
C LEU A 748 1.45 -31.03 -26.79
N ASP A 749 1.90 -32.28 -26.76
CA ASP A 749 2.69 -32.86 -27.84
C ASP A 749 1.77 -33.22 -29.01
N LEU A 750 2.01 -32.63 -30.18
CA LEU A 750 1.15 -32.77 -31.36
C LEU A 750 1.17 -34.20 -31.95
N SER A 751 2.17 -35.03 -31.59
CA SER A 751 2.23 -36.43 -32.02
C SER A 751 1.32 -37.36 -31.20
N VAL A 752 0.96 -36.96 -29.97
CA VAL A 752 0.19 -37.77 -29.02
C VAL A 752 -1.19 -37.17 -28.76
N ALA A 753 -1.30 -35.85 -28.79
CA ALA A 753 -2.55 -35.15 -28.56
C ALA A 753 -3.49 -35.34 -29.75
N LYS A 754 -4.56 -36.12 -29.55
CA LYS A 754 -5.64 -36.29 -30.53
C LYS A 754 -6.44 -34.99 -30.64
N LEU A 755 -5.92 -34.05 -31.45
CA LEU A 755 -6.54 -32.76 -31.74
C LEU A 755 -7.32 -32.85 -33.05
N GLU A 756 -8.56 -32.36 -33.04
CA GLU A 756 -9.40 -32.22 -34.23
C GLU A 756 -9.36 -30.78 -34.74
N LYS A 757 -9.37 -30.58 -36.06
CA LYS A 757 -9.40 -29.25 -36.69
C LYS A 757 -10.85 -28.76 -36.72
N ILE A 758 -11.09 -27.54 -36.25
CA ILE A 758 -12.39 -26.86 -36.29
C ILE A 758 -12.38 -25.80 -37.38
#